data_AF-G5EFM0-F1
#
_entry.id   AF-G5EFM0-F1
#
_cell.length_a   1.000
_cell.length_b   1.000
_cell.length_c   1.000
_cell.angle_alpha   90.00
_cell.angle_beta   90.00
_cell.angle_gamma   90.00
#
_symmetry.space_group_name_H-M   'P 1'
#
loop_
_entity.id
_entity.type
_entity.pdbx_description
1 polymer ?
#
loop_
_entity_poly.entity_id
_entity_poly.type
_entity_poly.pdbx_seq_one_letter_code
_entity_poly.pdbx_strand_id
1 'polypeptide(L)'
;MNYDEDIVDEDEYEESEATMLFAEEIKKQFKREFPLKAETEKKLKQATFRRHAPVEARKINFDMTLSPVAPIELASAKKEKESAQRQLVTLREDHERMKQMMQTNQAKLAEKTIDLETNREKMLELQEQVELLKQERDDTIAECNRNVDIWTAFGKKYYTWYSMANTQLESVKLYIDNDGKFENDEEVTRLNAVPRQMYRALEQFDYDDETVEELGSGSLLEYEGVSFATRRPPSPETEREIARADQSAANFTLPQSNFTLLEDSNNTIMPEDQTMMTDGCIANRSLIDYEKDEKIQRLLLENSVLKDRLNVSSGRAERSMIFEERNRTLEFEKKALHKQLDSTFSEIEAIRIGQAGNLFNIDEKIPSSSDNSAKQLQLIDRITQLITKNNQLEKDFEAATSRMTKVMRESTDCARRNERLEDAFSSERVRSQDLENEKSRLSEQLELSNNELEKVKKQLEESQSQLDEVLSMTLTVPASEPASLPAPTDAGNSTQIFHMASNPLQDAHNEFQASESRKRKLTDAPAGDQWREQEFAELEKRLYDCESEKKVLESSYNLHKELSSKFRQVCIALTGLQIKLKDADEGICTVQSEYEGGSAQQFVFKYFYGTPRIDMLDVSCESTTEMLRKWEPLMKKYIGDRNSIPAFLAAMTLQLEQDRDFDETMHERTHTFSVLHED
;
A
#
# COMPACT_ATOMS: atom_id res chain seq x y z
N MET A 1 29.60 19.66 24.43
CA MET A 1 29.11 20.82 23.66
C MET A 1 30.14 21.08 22.58
N ASN A 2 29.91 20.59 21.36
CA ASN A 2 30.70 21.00 20.20
C ASN A 2 29.72 21.74 19.30
N TYR A 3 29.76 23.08 19.39
CA TYR A 3 29.22 23.96 18.38
C TYR A 3 30.34 24.12 17.36
N ASP A 4 30.24 23.44 16.22
CA ASP A 4 31.07 23.76 15.07
C ASP A 4 30.32 24.83 14.28
N GLU A 5 30.85 26.04 14.39
CA GLU A 5 30.43 27.24 13.67
C GLU A 5 30.43 26.98 12.17
N ASP A 6 29.27 27.19 11.55
CA ASP A 6 29.11 27.29 10.12
C ASP A 6 30.01 28.42 9.59
N ILE A 7 31.11 28.03 8.94
CA ILE A 7 31.94 28.92 8.14
C ILE A 7 31.09 29.33 6.93
N VAL A 8 30.44 30.49 7.06
CA VAL A 8 29.82 31.19 5.95
C VAL A 8 30.95 31.85 5.18
N ASP A 9 31.48 31.14 4.18
CA ASP A 9 32.32 31.74 3.16
C ASP A 9 31.47 32.74 2.37
N GLU A 10 31.58 34.02 2.73
CA GLU A 10 31.10 35.16 1.95
C GLU A 10 31.91 35.23 0.63
N ASP A 11 31.60 34.35 -0.32
CA ASP A 11 32.09 34.45 -1.68
C ASP A 11 31.47 35.70 -2.33
N GLU A 12 32.27 36.77 -2.37
CA GLU A 12 32.05 37.99 -3.14
C GLU A 12 31.63 37.62 -4.57
N TYR A 13 30.35 37.84 -4.89
CA TYR A 13 29.77 37.58 -6.21
C TYR A 13 30.46 38.44 -7.28
N GLU A 14 31.50 37.90 -7.92
CA GLU A 14 32.02 38.47 -9.16
C GLU A 14 31.01 38.19 -10.29
N GLU A 15 30.38 39.24 -10.82
CA GLU A 15 29.46 39.13 -11.96
C GLU A 15 30.18 38.50 -13.16
N SER A 16 29.60 37.41 -13.68
CA SER A 16 30.13 36.68 -14.83
C SER A 16 30.38 37.57 -16.05
N GLU A 17 31.49 37.34 -16.76
CA GLU A 17 31.87 38.03 -18.00
C GLU A 17 30.73 38.08 -19.04
N ALA A 18 29.89 37.05 -19.09
CA ALA A 18 28.71 37.00 -19.96
C ALA A 18 27.67 38.07 -19.59
N THR A 19 27.47 38.33 -18.29
CA THR A 19 26.58 39.38 -17.78
C THR A 19 27.14 40.76 -18.12
N MET A 20 28.46 40.97 -18.01
CA MET A 20 29.10 42.23 -18.40
C MET A 20 28.94 42.51 -19.91
N LEU A 21 29.19 41.52 -20.77
CA LEU A 21 29.03 41.66 -22.22
C LEU A 21 27.57 41.94 -22.62
N PHE A 22 26.62 41.28 -21.96
CA PHE A 22 25.20 41.54 -22.17
C PHE A 22 24.81 42.96 -21.75
N ALA A 23 25.27 43.41 -20.58
CA ALA A 23 25.03 44.76 -20.09
C ALA A 23 25.64 45.83 -21.03
N GLU A 24 26.82 45.58 -21.59
CA GLU A 24 27.43 46.46 -22.60
C GLU A 24 26.62 46.54 -23.90
N GLU A 25 26.14 45.40 -24.42
CA GLU A 25 25.36 45.37 -25.66
C GLU A 25 23.98 46.02 -25.47
N ILE A 26 23.33 45.79 -24.33
CA ILE A 26 22.08 46.49 -23.95
C ILE A 26 22.31 48.00 -23.85
N LYS A 27 23.39 48.45 -23.22
CA LYS A 27 23.74 49.87 -23.10
C LYS A 27 24.04 50.51 -24.46
N LYS A 28 24.59 49.75 -25.40
CA LYS A 28 24.87 50.18 -26.78
C LYS A 28 23.60 50.27 -27.62
N GLN A 29 22.68 49.30 -27.49
CA GLN A 29 21.36 49.38 -28.11
C GLN A 29 20.56 50.56 -27.55
N PHE A 30 20.56 50.74 -26.23
CA PHE A 30 19.88 51.86 -25.58
C PHE A 30 20.42 53.23 -26.05
N LYS A 31 21.75 53.39 -26.17
CA LYS A 31 22.34 54.62 -26.75
C LYS A 31 21.99 54.84 -28.23
N ARG A 32 21.78 53.76 -28.99
CA ARG A 32 21.39 53.85 -30.40
C ARG A 32 19.92 54.28 -30.54
N GLU A 33 19.04 53.79 -29.68
CA GLU A 33 17.61 54.11 -29.70
C GLU A 33 17.28 55.44 -29.00
N PHE A 34 18.02 55.78 -27.94
CA PHE A 34 17.87 57.01 -27.17
C PHE A 34 19.16 57.86 -27.21
N PRO A 35 19.56 58.38 -28.38
CA PRO A 35 20.73 59.24 -28.46
C PRO A 35 20.51 60.49 -27.62
N LEU A 36 21.43 60.75 -26.68
CA LEU A 36 21.39 61.93 -25.81
C LEU A 36 21.35 63.21 -26.67
N LYS A 37 20.60 64.23 -26.23
CA LYS A 37 20.38 65.48 -26.98
C LYS A 37 21.68 66.11 -27.52
N ALA A 38 22.80 65.96 -26.80
CA ALA A 38 24.12 66.43 -27.22
C ALA A 38 24.67 65.71 -28.48
N GLU A 39 24.43 64.41 -28.65
CA GLU A 39 24.85 63.67 -29.85
C GLU A 39 23.95 63.97 -31.06
N THR A 40 22.64 64.14 -30.83
CA THR A 40 21.72 64.56 -31.91
C THR A 40 22.05 65.96 -32.42
N GLU A 41 22.41 66.90 -31.54
CA GLU A 41 22.85 68.25 -31.98
C GLU A 41 24.16 68.21 -32.76
N LYS A 42 25.12 67.38 -32.37
CA LYS A 42 26.40 67.24 -33.09
C LYS A 42 26.19 66.65 -34.49
N LYS A 43 25.33 65.63 -34.62
CA LYS A 43 24.94 65.06 -35.92
C LYS A 43 24.16 66.06 -36.77
N LEU A 44 23.26 66.84 -36.17
CA LEU A 44 22.51 67.88 -36.87
C LEU A 44 23.46 68.98 -37.39
N LYS A 45 24.41 69.45 -36.57
CA LYS A 45 25.44 70.43 -36.98
C LYS A 45 26.32 69.93 -38.13
N GLN A 46 26.71 68.65 -38.13
CA GLN A 46 27.43 68.06 -39.28
C GLN A 46 26.56 67.94 -40.53
N ALA A 47 25.28 67.64 -40.40
CA ALA A 47 24.35 67.56 -41.52
C ALA A 47 24.02 68.93 -42.12
N THR A 48 23.85 69.98 -41.31
CA THR A 48 23.66 71.36 -41.79
C THR A 48 24.94 71.94 -42.39
N PHE A 49 26.13 71.59 -41.89
CA PHE A 49 27.40 71.98 -42.53
C PHE A 49 27.51 71.42 -43.96
N ARG A 50 26.99 70.22 -44.21
CA ARG A 50 26.93 69.64 -45.58
C ARG A 50 25.90 70.31 -46.49
N ARG A 51 24.83 70.92 -45.95
CA ARG A 51 23.82 71.64 -46.75
C ARG A 51 24.17 73.10 -47.01
N HIS A 52 24.96 73.75 -46.14
CA HIS A 52 25.36 75.16 -46.28
C HIS A 52 26.83 75.36 -46.69
N ALA A 53 27.53 74.31 -47.13
CA ALA A 53 28.83 74.46 -47.78
C ALA A 53 28.69 75.39 -49.01
N PRO A 54 29.51 76.45 -49.15
CA PRO A 54 29.33 77.48 -50.16
C PRO A 54 29.31 76.94 -51.59
N VAL A 55 28.46 77.53 -52.43
CA VAL A 55 28.27 77.21 -53.87
C VAL A 55 29.57 77.30 -54.68
N GLU A 56 30.61 77.93 -54.15
CA GLU A 56 31.95 77.99 -54.75
C GLU A 56 32.62 76.62 -54.87
N ALA A 57 32.29 75.65 -53.99
CA ALA A 57 32.75 74.26 -54.17
C ALA A 57 32.01 73.50 -55.29
N ARG A 58 30.95 74.08 -55.87
CA ARG A 58 30.23 73.53 -57.04
C ARG A 58 30.67 74.14 -58.38
N LYS A 59 31.57 75.12 -58.37
CA LYS A 59 32.20 75.65 -59.59
C LYS A 59 33.61 75.10 -59.71
N ILE A 60 33.73 73.77 -59.82
CA ILE A 60 34.97 73.18 -60.32
C ILE A 60 34.98 73.42 -61.83
N ASN A 61 35.81 74.40 -62.20
CA ASN A 61 36.25 74.81 -63.52
C ASN A 61 36.01 73.78 -64.64
N PHE A 62 35.06 74.08 -65.52
CA PHE A 62 34.95 73.53 -66.88
C PHE A 62 36.04 74.08 -67.83
N ASP A 63 37.16 74.55 -67.27
CA ASP A 63 38.30 75.11 -67.98
C ASP A 63 39.59 74.43 -67.52
N MET A 64 39.52 73.12 -67.33
CA MET A 64 40.65 72.26 -67.63
C MET A 64 40.26 71.58 -68.93
N THR A 65 40.83 72.11 -70.00
CA THR A 65 41.11 71.44 -71.26
C THR A 65 40.67 69.98 -71.26
N LEU A 66 39.94 69.61 -72.31
CA LEU A 66 39.87 68.25 -72.85
C LEU A 66 41.30 67.77 -73.22
N SER A 67 42.22 67.79 -72.27
CA SER A 67 43.41 66.97 -72.29
C SER A 67 42.84 65.58 -72.42
N PRO A 68 43.09 64.88 -73.54
CA PRO A 68 42.62 63.51 -73.67
C PRO A 68 43.09 62.80 -72.42
N VAL A 69 42.15 62.33 -71.60
CA VAL A 69 42.44 61.39 -70.52
C VAL A 69 43.35 60.37 -71.17
N ALA A 70 44.62 60.37 -70.77
CA ALA A 70 45.60 59.58 -71.47
C ALA A 70 45.04 58.15 -71.48
N PRO A 71 45.18 57.38 -72.57
CA PRO A 71 44.71 56.00 -72.60
C PRO A 71 45.14 55.20 -71.35
N ILE A 72 46.26 55.62 -70.74
CA ILE A 72 46.81 55.17 -69.46
C ILE A 72 45.87 55.44 -68.26
N GLU A 73 45.35 56.65 -68.07
CA GLU A 73 44.45 57.01 -66.97
C GLU A 73 43.07 56.35 -67.12
N LEU A 74 42.57 56.22 -68.36
CA LEU A 74 41.33 55.48 -68.61
C LEU A 74 41.53 53.98 -68.35
N ALA A 75 42.70 53.43 -68.72
CA ALA A 75 43.05 52.05 -68.44
C ALA A 75 43.24 51.81 -66.93
N SER A 76 43.85 52.75 -66.18
CA SER A 76 43.98 52.64 -64.72
C SER A 76 42.61 52.71 -64.04
N ALA A 77 41.75 53.64 -64.43
CA ALA A 77 40.39 53.75 -63.90
C ALA A 77 39.53 52.50 -64.21
N LYS A 78 39.70 51.89 -65.40
CA LYS A 78 39.06 50.60 -65.73
C LYS A 78 39.58 49.47 -64.84
N LYS A 79 40.89 49.39 -64.63
CA LYS A 79 41.51 48.38 -63.75
C LYS A 79 41.07 48.57 -62.29
N GLU A 80 40.96 49.80 -61.82
CA GLU A 80 40.43 50.13 -60.49
C GLU A 80 38.95 49.78 -60.36
N LYS A 81 38.12 50.08 -61.37
CA LYS A 81 36.72 49.67 -61.41
C LYS A 81 36.59 48.15 -61.37
N GLU A 82 37.38 47.41 -62.15
CA GLU A 82 37.40 45.95 -62.13
C GLU A 82 37.85 45.40 -60.77
N SER A 83 38.88 46.01 -60.15
CA SER A 83 39.34 45.66 -58.80
C SER A 83 38.26 45.88 -57.75
N ALA A 84 37.63 47.06 -57.76
CA ALA A 84 36.52 47.40 -56.86
C ALA A 84 35.31 46.47 -57.08
N GLN A 85 35.01 46.10 -58.33
CA GLN A 85 33.93 45.18 -58.65
C GLN A 85 34.23 43.76 -58.14
N ARG A 86 35.48 43.28 -58.25
CA ARG A 86 35.91 42.02 -57.64
C ARG A 86 35.80 42.07 -56.11
N GLN A 87 36.27 43.14 -55.47
CA GLN A 87 36.16 43.34 -54.03
C GLN A 87 34.70 43.38 -53.54
N LEU A 88 33.81 43.99 -54.32
CA LEU A 88 32.39 44.08 -53.98
C LEU A 88 31.71 42.71 -54.11
N VAL A 89 32.11 41.89 -55.09
CA VAL A 89 31.66 40.50 -55.21
C VAL A 89 32.12 39.66 -54.02
N THR A 90 33.41 39.70 -53.64
CA THR A 90 33.89 38.98 -52.45
C THR A 90 33.21 39.44 -51.17
N LEU A 91 33.01 40.74 -50.96
CA LEU A 91 32.29 41.25 -49.79
C LEU A 91 30.82 40.81 -49.76
N ARG A 92 30.16 40.68 -50.91
CA ARG A 92 28.79 40.14 -50.99
C ARG A 92 28.76 38.65 -50.65
N GLU A 93 29.70 37.88 -51.14
CA GLU A 93 29.85 36.46 -50.80
C GLU A 93 30.13 36.27 -49.30
N ASP A 94 30.99 37.10 -48.71
CA ASP A 94 31.29 37.08 -47.28
C ASP A 94 30.08 37.49 -46.43
N HIS A 95 29.34 38.52 -46.85
CA HIS A 95 28.12 38.94 -46.18
C HIS A 95 27.04 37.85 -46.23
N GLU A 96 26.89 37.16 -47.36
CA GLU A 96 25.95 36.04 -47.48
C GLU A 96 26.38 34.85 -46.61
N ARG A 97 27.69 34.53 -46.57
CA ARG A 97 28.24 33.52 -45.65
C ARG A 97 27.98 33.87 -44.19
N MET A 98 28.19 35.13 -43.78
CA MET A 98 27.91 35.60 -42.43
C MET A 98 26.41 35.53 -42.09
N LYS A 99 25.53 35.84 -43.04
CA LYS A 99 24.08 35.74 -42.86
C LYS A 99 23.63 34.30 -42.67
N GLN A 100 24.16 33.37 -43.46
CA GLN A 100 23.91 31.93 -43.29
C GLN A 100 24.42 31.44 -41.93
N MET A 101 25.63 31.83 -41.53
CA MET A 101 26.18 31.47 -40.21
C MET A 101 25.32 32.02 -39.05
N MET A 102 24.82 33.25 -39.18
CA MET A 102 23.91 33.86 -38.20
C MET A 102 22.59 33.09 -38.10
N GLN A 103 22.00 32.70 -39.24
CA GLN A 103 20.78 31.88 -39.25
C GLN A 103 21.01 30.50 -38.60
N THR A 104 22.14 29.85 -38.89
CA THR A 104 22.53 28.59 -38.25
C THR A 104 22.72 28.75 -36.74
N ASN A 105 23.37 29.82 -36.29
CA ASN A 105 23.55 30.09 -34.86
C ASN A 105 22.22 30.42 -34.17
N GLN A 106 21.32 31.13 -34.84
CA GLN A 106 19.98 31.43 -34.31
C GLN A 106 19.13 30.15 -34.20
N ALA A 107 19.21 29.23 -35.16
CA ALA A 107 18.57 27.93 -35.09
C ALA A 107 19.13 27.09 -33.93
N LYS A 108 20.45 27.04 -33.76
CA LYS A 108 21.10 26.37 -32.62
C LYS A 108 20.71 26.98 -31.28
N LEU A 109 20.58 28.30 -31.20
CA LEU A 109 20.14 28.98 -29.98
C LEU A 109 18.70 28.61 -29.64
N ALA A 110 17.80 28.60 -30.62
CA ALA A 110 16.41 28.19 -30.42
C ALA A 110 16.30 26.73 -29.97
N GLU A 111 17.07 25.82 -30.57
CA GLU A 111 17.18 24.43 -30.14
C GLU A 111 17.64 24.32 -28.67
N LYS A 112 18.69 25.08 -28.28
CA LYS A 112 19.16 25.14 -26.90
C LYS A 112 18.14 25.72 -25.92
N THR A 113 17.32 26.68 -26.34
CA THR A 113 16.24 27.23 -25.50
C THR A 113 15.17 26.17 -25.24
N ILE A 114 14.77 25.41 -26.27
CA ILE A 114 13.82 24.30 -26.13
C ILE A 114 14.40 23.20 -25.22
N ASP A 115 15.67 22.84 -25.38
CA ASP A 115 16.35 21.88 -24.50
C ASP A 115 16.37 22.35 -23.03
N LEU A 116 16.58 23.64 -22.78
CA LEU A 116 16.56 24.20 -21.42
C LEU A 116 15.16 24.18 -20.81
N GLU A 117 14.13 24.49 -21.58
CA GLU A 117 12.73 24.42 -21.12
C GLU A 117 12.32 22.98 -20.79
N THR A 118 12.63 22.02 -21.68
CA THR A 118 12.36 20.60 -21.43
C THR A 118 13.13 20.04 -20.23
N ASN A 119 14.35 20.52 -19.98
CA ASN A 119 15.10 20.14 -18.78
C ASN A 119 14.51 20.77 -17.49
N ARG A 120 13.97 21.99 -17.56
CA ARG A 120 13.26 22.60 -16.42
C ARG A 120 11.99 21.85 -16.07
N GLU A 121 11.21 21.46 -17.08
CA GLU A 121 10.00 20.66 -16.90
C GLU A 121 10.32 19.31 -16.22
N LYS A 122 11.33 18.59 -16.72
CA LYS A 122 11.81 17.34 -16.08
C LYS A 122 12.29 17.54 -14.65
N MET A 123 12.93 18.68 -14.35
CA MET A 123 13.40 18.97 -13.00
C MET A 123 12.22 19.20 -12.04
N LEU A 124 11.16 19.85 -12.50
CA LEU A 124 9.91 19.99 -11.73
C LEU A 124 9.20 18.65 -11.53
N GLU A 125 9.11 17.82 -12.56
CA GLU A 125 8.54 16.46 -12.45
C GLU A 125 9.33 15.60 -11.46
N LEU A 126 10.67 15.65 -11.50
CA LEU A 126 11.52 14.94 -10.55
C LEU A 126 11.34 15.48 -9.12
N GLN A 127 11.19 16.79 -8.96
CA GLN A 127 10.96 17.40 -7.65
C GLN A 127 9.61 16.95 -7.05
N GLU A 128 8.56 16.88 -7.87
CA GLU A 128 7.24 16.36 -7.47
C GLU A 128 7.32 14.87 -7.08
N GLN A 129 8.02 14.05 -7.87
CA GLN A 129 8.24 12.64 -7.55
C GLN A 129 9.00 12.45 -6.23
N VAL A 130 10.03 13.26 -5.97
CA VAL A 130 10.76 13.22 -4.71
C VAL A 130 9.86 13.58 -3.52
N GLU A 131 8.94 14.53 -3.68
CA GLU A 131 8.02 14.91 -2.61
C GLU A 131 6.97 13.83 -2.33
N LEU A 132 6.44 13.19 -3.37
CA LEU A 132 5.56 12.03 -3.23
C LEU A 132 6.25 10.86 -2.51
N LEU A 133 7.49 10.54 -2.88
CA LEU A 133 8.26 9.48 -2.23
C LEU A 133 8.58 9.79 -0.77
N LYS A 134 8.81 11.06 -0.41
CA LYS A 134 8.96 11.45 1.00
C LYS A 134 7.67 11.24 1.78
N GLN A 135 6.53 11.62 1.20
CA GLN A 135 5.24 11.45 1.85
C GLN A 135 4.92 9.97 2.09
N GLU A 136 5.13 9.11 1.08
CA GLU A 136 4.96 7.65 1.21
C GLU A 136 5.89 7.06 2.28
N ARG A 137 7.14 7.53 2.33
CA ARG A 137 8.09 7.14 3.38
C ARG A 137 7.61 7.55 4.77
N ASP A 138 7.07 8.76 4.92
CA ASP A 138 6.61 9.25 6.21
C ASP A 138 5.34 8.52 6.69
N ASP A 139 4.43 8.21 5.77
CA ASP A 139 3.23 7.40 6.05
C ASP A 139 3.59 5.97 6.48
N THR A 140 4.54 5.32 5.78
CA THR A 140 5.03 3.97 6.13
C THR A 140 5.76 3.94 7.48
N ILE A 141 6.53 4.99 7.82
CA ILE A 141 7.14 5.15 9.14
C ILE A 141 6.06 5.31 10.22
N ALA A 142 5.01 6.10 9.98
CA ALA A 142 3.92 6.28 10.91
C ALA A 142 3.16 4.97 11.18
N GLU A 143 2.88 4.19 10.13
CA GLU A 143 2.27 2.86 10.26
C GLU A 143 3.16 1.88 11.03
N CYS A 144 4.47 1.86 10.74
CA CYS A 144 5.42 1.02 11.47
C CYS A 144 5.48 1.38 12.96
N ASN A 145 5.52 2.67 13.30
CA ASN A 145 5.51 3.11 14.69
C ASN A 145 4.23 2.68 15.41
N ARG A 146 3.06 2.83 14.76
CA ARG A 146 1.78 2.37 15.32
C ARG A 146 1.79 0.85 15.56
N ASN A 147 2.32 0.07 14.62
CA ASN A 147 2.45 -1.37 14.78
C ASN A 147 3.39 -1.74 15.92
N VAL A 148 4.52 -1.05 16.07
CA VAL A 148 5.46 -1.25 17.19
C VAL A 148 4.77 -0.95 18.53
N ASP A 149 3.96 0.11 18.61
CA ASP A 149 3.21 0.44 19.83
C ASP A 149 2.20 -0.66 20.19
N ILE A 150 1.46 -1.17 19.20
CA ILE A 150 0.50 -2.28 19.37
C ILE A 150 1.23 -3.55 19.85
N TRP A 151 2.32 -3.93 19.20
CA TRP A 151 3.10 -5.11 19.59
C TRP A 151 3.77 -4.94 20.96
N THR A 152 4.18 -3.72 21.31
CA THR A 152 4.73 -3.41 22.64
C THR A 152 3.65 -3.53 23.72
N ALA A 153 2.44 -3.04 23.46
CA ALA A 153 1.31 -3.19 24.37
C ALA A 153 0.90 -4.66 24.53
N PHE A 154 0.81 -5.40 23.42
CA PHE A 154 0.52 -6.83 23.43
C PHE A 154 1.60 -7.63 24.16
N GLY A 155 2.88 -7.32 23.91
CA GLY A 155 4.02 -7.95 24.57
C GLY A 155 4.03 -7.70 26.07
N LYS A 156 3.69 -6.49 26.52
CA LYS A 156 3.51 -6.17 27.95
C LYS A 156 2.39 -7.01 28.57
N LYS A 157 1.21 -7.08 27.92
CA LYS A 157 0.10 -7.92 28.39
C LYS A 157 0.51 -9.38 28.49
N TYR A 158 1.06 -9.94 27.42
CA TYR A 158 1.51 -11.33 27.39
C TYR A 158 2.56 -11.61 28.47
N TYR A 159 3.52 -10.72 28.67
CA TYR A 159 4.53 -10.85 29.72
C TYR A 159 3.89 -10.87 31.12
N THR A 160 2.91 -10.00 31.37
CA THR A 160 2.17 -9.98 32.65
C THR A 160 1.39 -11.29 32.86
N TRP A 161 0.68 -11.78 31.84
CA TRP A 161 -0.03 -13.07 31.89
C TRP A 161 0.92 -14.24 32.13
N TYR A 162 2.03 -14.29 31.42
CA TYR A 162 3.06 -15.32 31.57
C TYR A 162 3.67 -15.30 32.98
N SER A 163 4.03 -14.11 33.47
CA SER A 163 4.61 -13.94 34.80
C SER A 163 3.63 -14.39 35.88
N MET A 164 2.34 -14.04 35.74
CA MET A 164 1.28 -14.46 36.64
C MET A 164 1.11 -15.99 36.65
N ALA A 165 1.02 -16.61 35.48
CA ALA A 165 0.92 -18.07 35.35
C ALA A 165 2.15 -18.77 35.95
N ASN A 166 3.36 -18.22 35.75
CA ASN A 166 4.58 -18.76 36.32
C ASN A 166 4.57 -18.66 37.86
N THR A 167 4.14 -17.52 38.42
CA THR A 167 4.01 -17.37 39.89
C THR A 167 2.96 -18.33 40.48
N GLN A 168 1.83 -18.55 39.79
CA GLN A 168 0.83 -19.53 40.21
C GLN A 168 1.41 -20.95 40.20
N LEU A 169 2.15 -21.34 39.15
CA LEU A 169 2.83 -22.63 39.08
C LEU A 169 3.89 -22.81 40.18
N GLU A 170 4.66 -21.76 40.48
CA GLU A 170 5.62 -21.77 41.59
C GLU A 170 4.90 -21.94 42.95
N SER A 171 3.74 -21.31 43.13
CA SER A 171 2.93 -21.44 44.33
C SER A 171 2.40 -22.87 44.50
N VAL A 172 1.89 -23.48 43.42
CA VAL A 172 1.44 -24.88 43.42
C VAL A 172 2.61 -25.83 43.69
N LYS A 173 3.77 -25.58 43.10
CA LYS A 173 4.97 -26.37 43.36
C LYS A 173 5.39 -26.29 44.83
N LEU A 174 5.45 -25.10 45.40
CA LEU A 174 5.76 -24.90 46.82
C LEU A 174 4.75 -25.65 47.72
N TYR A 175 3.46 -25.60 47.37
CA TYR A 175 2.41 -26.32 48.09
C TYR A 175 2.58 -27.84 48.02
N ILE A 176 2.91 -28.38 46.84
CA ILE A 176 3.19 -29.82 46.66
C ILE A 176 4.46 -30.23 47.43
N ASP A 177 5.53 -29.45 47.34
CA ASP A 177 6.79 -29.70 48.05
C ASP A 177 6.60 -29.66 49.59
N ASN A 178 5.57 -28.94 50.07
CA ASN A 178 5.19 -28.86 51.49
C ASN A 178 4.07 -29.85 51.89
N ASP A 179 3.94 -31.00 51.21
CA ASP A 179 2.93 -32.05 51.48
C ASP A 179 1.47 -31.53 51.44
N GLY A 180 1.20 -30.53 50.60
CA GLY A 180 -0.13 -29.93 50.48
C GLY A 180 -0.53 -29.08 51.69
N LYS A 181 0.42 -28.40 52.34
CA LYS A 181 0.13 -27.46 53.45
C LYS A 181 1.00 -26.21 53.33
N PHE A 182 0.41 -25.05 53.59
CA PHE A 182 1.19 -23.81 53.77
C PHE A 182 1.62 -23.68 55.24
N GLU A 183 2.81 -23.12 55.49
CA GLU A 183 3.33 -23.02 56.86
C GLU A 183 2.57 -21.96 57.68
N ASN A 184 2.10 -20.88 57.03
CA ASN A 184 1.31 -19.82 57.64
C ASN A 184 0.42 -19.08 56.62
N ASP A 185 -0.59 -18.36 57.11
CA ASP A 185 -1.50 -17.57 56.26
C ASP A 185 -0.78 -16.36 55.61
N GLU A 186 0.34 -15.91 56.20
CA GLU A 186 1.20 -14.86 55.63
C GLU A 186 1.88 -15.31 54.33
N GLU A 187 2.23 -16.59 54.20
CA GLU A 187 2.82 -17.19 52.99
C GLU A 187 1.78 -17.27 51.87
N VAL A 188 0.55 -17.71 52.19
CA VAL A 188 -0.58 -17.69 51.25
C VAL A 188 -0.85 -16.28 50.75
N THR A 189 -0.89 -15.30 51.66
CA THR A 189 -1.12 -13.89 51.31
C THR A 189 -0.02 -13.34 50.40
N ARG A 190 1.25 -13.68 50.68
CA ARG A 190 2.40 -13.23 49.89
C ARG A 190 2.42 -13.84 48.48
N LEU A 191 2.10 -15.13 48.36
CA LEU A 191 2.00 -15.82 47.07
C LEU A 191 0.87 -15.24 46.22
N ASN A 192 -0.28 -14.92 46.84
CA ASN A 192 -1.41 -14.28 46.16
C ASN A 192 -1.18 -12.80 45.82
N ALA A 193 -0.29 -12.10 46.55
CA ALA A 193 -0.03 -10.68 46.32
C ALA A 193 0.57 -10.40 44.93
N VAL A 194 1.42 -11.29 44.42
CA VAL A 194 2.11 -11.11 43.13
C VAL A 194 1.14 -11.21 41.93
N PRO A 195 0.31 -12.27 41.80
CA PRO A 195 -0.77 -12.31 40.81
C PRO A 195 -1.74 -11.13 40.94
N ARG A 196 -2.11 -10.72 42.16
CA ARG A 196 -2.99 -9.56 42.38
C ARG A 196 -2.38 -8.26 41.86
N GLN A 197 -1.11 -8.00 42.16
CA GLN A 197 -0.42 -6.80 41.67
C GLN A 197 -0.23 -6.84 40.15
N MET A 198 0.01 -8.03 39.58
CA MET A 198 0.09 -8.22 38.13
C MET A 198 -1.27 -8.01 37.44
N TYR A 199 -2.38 -8.48 38.03
CA TYR A 199 -3.74 -8.17 37.57
C TYR A 199 -4.01 -6.66 37.56
N ARG A 200 -3.59 -5.94 38.61
CA ARG A 200 -3.70 -4.46 38.64
C ARG A 200 -2.85 -3.78 37.56
N ALA A 201 -1.74 -4.39 37.15
CA ALA A 201 -0.86 -3.86 36.10
C ALA A 201 -1.38 -4.13 34.68
N LEU A 202 -2.31 -5.08 34.50
CA LEU A 202 -3.07 -5.25 33.26
C LEU A 202 -4.09 -4.10 33.16
N GLU A 203 -3.61 -2.97 32.62
CA GLU A 203 -4.36 -1.80 32.11
C GLU A 203 -5.78 -1.52 32.65
N GLN A 204 -5.94 -0.33 33.28
CA GLN A 204 -7.14 0.51 33.24
C GLN A 204 -8.50 -0.19 33.27
N PHE A 205 -8.68 -1.15 34.17
CA PHE A 205 -10.02 -1.43 34.67
C PHE A 205 -10.31 -0.47 35.81
N ASP A 206 -11.37 0.33 35.68
CA ASP A 206 -11.96 1.09 36.80
C ASP A 206 -12.68 0.16 37.79
N TYR A 207 -12.04 -0.96 38.15
CA TYR A 207 -12.51 -1.81 39.24
C TYR A 207 -12.04 -1.20 40.55
N ASP A 208 -12.97 -1.02 41.48
CA ASP A 208 -12.66 -0.65 42.86
C ASP A 208 -11.87 -1.76 43.57
N ASP A 209 -11.27 -1.41 44.71
CA ASP A 209 -10.43 -2.34 45.48
C ASP A 209 -11.20 -3.62 45.87
N GLU A 210 -12.52 -3.55 46.09
CA GLU A 210 -13.39 -4.69 46.39
C GLU A 210 -13.54 -5.64 45.19
N THR A 211 -13.81 -5.13 43.99
CA THR A 211 -13.95 -5.98 42.79
C THR A 211 -12.63 -6.68 42.42
N VAL A 212 -11.49 -6.00 42.64
CA VAL A 212 -10.16 -6.62 42.47
C VAL A 212 -9.89 -7.65 43.57
N GLU A 213 -10.35 -7.43 44.80
CA GLU A 213 -10.29 -8.44 45.86
C GLU A 213 -11.12 -9.69 45.50
N GLU A 214 -12.35 -9.52 45.01
CA GLU A 214 -13.20 -10.63 44.59
C GLU A 214 -12.57 -11.42 43.43
N LEU A 215 -12.11 -10.74 42.38
CA LEU A 215 -11.49 -11.40 41.22
C LEU A 215 -10.14 -12.05 41.58
N GLY A 216 -9.36 -11.40 42.45
CA GLY A 216 -8.09 -11.91 42.95
C GLY A 216 -8.24 -13.01 44.01
N SER A 217 -9.40 -13.14 44.65
CA SER A 217 -9.70 -14.19 45.62
C SER A 217 -9.88 -15.57 44.98
N GLY A 218 -10.04 -15.63 43.65
CA GLY A 218 -10.03 -16.87 42.86
C GLY A 218 -8.68 -17.21 42.19
N SER A 219 -7.59 -16.49 42.49
CA SER A 219 -6.29 -16.64 41.79
C SER A 219 -5.54 -17.94 42.12
N LEU A 220 -5.92 -18.65 43.17
CA LEU A 220 -5.80 -20.11 43.19
C LEU A 220 -7.19 -20.58 42.82
N LEU A 221 -7.36 -21.16 41.62
CA LEU A 221 -8.59 -21.86 41.25
C LEU A 221 -8.93 -22.79 42.41
N GLU A 222 -9.88 -22.39 43.26
CA GLU A 222 -10.50 -23.26 44.23
C GLU A 222 -11.32 -24.24 43.42
N TYR A 223 -10.67 -25.31 42.96
CA TYR A 223 -11.40 -26.45 42.42
C TYR A 223 -12.32 -26.93 43.54
N GLU A 224 -13.61 -27.00 43.23
CA GLU A 224 -14.63 -27.55 44.11
C GLU A 224 -14.13 -28.90 44.69
N GLY A 225 -13.84 -28.94 45.99
CA GLY A 225 -13.30 -30.12 46.68
C GLY A 225 -11.85 -30.05 47.18
N VAL A 226 -11.10 -28.95 46.96
CA VAL A 226 -9.73 -28.79 47.49
C VAL A 226 -9.66 -27.68 48.54
N SER A 227 -9.65 -28.06 49.82
CA SER A 227 -9.41 -27.12 50.92
C SER A 227 -7.91 -27.05 51.26
N PHE A 228 -7.31 -25.87 51.17
CA PHE A 228 -5.92 -25.63 51.60
C PHE A 228 -5.85 -25.63 53.13
N ALA A 229 -5.10 -26.57 53.72
CA ALA A 229 -4.97 -26.68 55.18
C ALA A 229 -3.63 -26.09 55.66
N THR A 230 -3.69 -25.06 56.50
CA THR A 230 -2.49 -24.49 57.15
C THR A 230 -1.89 -25.51 58.14
N ARG A 231 -0.57 -25.70 58.12
CA ARG A 231 0.13 -26.64 59.01
C ARG A 231 0.06 -26.14 60.46
N ARG A 232 -0.90 -26.63 61.23
CA ARG A 232 -0.95 -26.37 62.68
C ARG A 232 0.32 -26.97 63.31
N PRO A 233 1.12 -26.20 64.09
CA PRO A 233 2.29 -26.75 64.74
C PRO A 233 1.89 -27.95 65.61
N PRO A 234 2.63 -29.08 65.54
CA PRO A 234 2.16 -30.35 66.06
C PRO A 234 2.04 -30.27 67.58
N SER A 235 0.81 -30.43 68.09
CA SER A 235 0.63 -30.78 69.49
C SER A 235 0.95 -32.27 69.65
N PRO A 236 1.44 -32.71 70.82
CA PRO A 236 1.83 -34.11 71.05
C PRO A 236 0.66 -35.11 70.93
N GLU A 237 -0.58 -34.63 70.82
CA GLU A 237 -1.76 -35.47 70.54
C GLU A 237 -1.88 -35.80 69.06
N THR A 238 -1.45 -34.92 68.15
CA THR A 238 -1.56 -35.08 66.70
C THR A 238 -0.57 -36.12 66.16
N GLU A 239 0.63 -36.27 66.75
CA GLU A 239 1.58 -37.34 66.39
C GLU A 239 0.99 -38.75 66.61
N ARG A 240 0.15 -38.92 67.65
CA ARG A 240 -0.51 -40.21 67.91
C ARG A 240 -1.65 -40.50 66.94
N GLU A 241 -2.21 -39.48 66.32
CA GLU A 241 -3.34 -39.60 65.39
C GLU A 241 -2.86 -39.83 63.95
N ILE A 242 -1.73 -39.24 63.54
CA ILE A 242 -1.05 -39.53 62.25
C ILE A 242 -0.65 -41.01 62.18
N ALA A 243 -0.14 -41.59 63.28
CA ALA A 243 0.17 -43.01 63.36
C ALA A 243 -1.06 -43.93 63.20
N ARG A 244 -2.29 -43.44 63.44
CA ARG A 244 -3.54 -44.17 63.18
C ARG A 244 -4.10 -43.93 61.79
N ALA A 245 -3.95 -42.71 61.25
CA ALA A 245 -4.46 -42.33 59.93
C ALA A 245 -3.68 -43.02 58.79
N ASP A 246 -2.37 -43.21 58.94
CA ASP A 246 -1.54 -43.95 57.95
C ASP A 246 -1.98 -45.41 57.75
N GLN A 247 -2.72 -46.00 58.71
CA GLN A 247 -3.28 -47.35 58.55
C GLN A 247 -4.59 -47.39 57.75
N SER A 248 -5.26 -46.24 57.53
CA SER A 248 -6.61 -46.19 56.93
C SER A 248 -6.68 -45.47 55.58
N ALA A 249 -5.63 -44.76 55.15
CA ALA A 249 -5.62 -43.99 53.90
C ALA A 249 -5.40 -44.83 52.61
N ALA A 250 -5.43 -46.17 52.70
CA ALA A 250 -5.22 -47.04 51.53
C ALA A 250 -6.46 -47.26 50.64
N ASN A 251 -7.62 -46.64 50.91
CA ASN A 251 -8.83 -46.86 50.12
C ASN A 251 -9.40 -45.58 49.50
N PHE A 252 -8.87 -45.29 48.31
CA PHE A 252 -9.47 -44.46 47.28
C PHE A 252 -10.78 -45.10 46.76
N THR A 253 -11.88 -44.34 46.69
CA THR A 253 -12.91 -44.53 45.64
C THR A 253 -13.83 -43.31 45.56
N LEU A 254 -13.89 -42.70 44.37
CA LEU A 254 -14.72 -41.54 44.03
C LEU A 254 -16.22 -41.88 44.07
N PRO A 255 -17.10 -40.99 44.56
CA PRO A 255 -18.55 -41.16 44.44
C PRO A 255 -19.06 -40.65 43.09
N GLN A 256 -19.65 -41.54 42.30
CA GLN A 256 -20.49 -41.20 41.13
C GLN A 256 -21.91 -40.82 41.59
N SER A 257 -22.36 -39.64 41.11
CA SER A 257 -23.73 -39.21 40.78
C SER A 257 -24.94 -39.96 41.38
N ASN A 258 -25.76 -39.23 42.15
CA ASN A 258 -27.19 -39.53 42.36
C ASN A 258 -27.99 -38.22 42.29
N PHE A 259 -28.60 -37.92 41.13
CA PHE A 259 -29.70 -36.96 41.02
C PHE A 259 -30.99 -37.75 40.75
N THR A 260 -31.77 -37.92 41.82
CA THR A 260 -33.10 -38.54 41.82
C THR A 260 -34.17 -37.56 41.36
N LEU A 261 -34.85 -37.94 40.27
CA LEU A 261 -36.20 -37.54 39.91
C LEU A 261 -37.22 -38.19 40.86
N LEU A 262 -38.14 -37.38 41.40
CA LEU A 262 -39.43 -37.70 42.04
C LEU A 262 -40.17 -36.33 42.13
N GLU A 263 -41.45 -36.13 41.87
CA GLU A 263 -42.54 -36.91 41.28
C GLU A 263 -43.73 -35.93 41.10
N ASP A 264 -44.66 -36.28 40.23
CA ASP A 264 -45.86 -35.54 39.82
C ASP A 264 -46.86 -35.21 40.96
N SER A 265 -47.71 -34.17 40.76
CA SER A 265 -49.15 -34.17 41.12
C SER A 265 -49.93 -32.93 40.62
N ASN A 266 -51.02 -33.21 39.90
CA ASN A 266 -52.06 -32.33 39.35
C ASN A 266 -52.94 -31.59 40.38
N ASN A 267 -53.44 -30.39 39.99
CA ASN A 267 -54.85 -29.89 40.05
C ASN A 267 -54.85 -28.37 39.76
N THR A 268 -55.25 -27.83 38.59
CA THR A 268 -56.60 -27.55 38.03
C THR A 268 -57.46 -26.53 38.82
N ILE A 269 -58.12 -25.61 38.05
CA ILE A 269 -59.33 -24.76 38.34
C ILE A 269 -58.98 -23.31 38.74
N MET A 270 -59.35 -22.21 38.04
CA MET A 270 -60.31 -21.91 36.96
C MET A 270 -60.01 -20.54 36.28
N PRO A 271 -60.63 -20.26 35.11
CA PRO A 271 -60.64 -18.98 34.40
C PRO A 271 -61.88 -18.12 34.75
N GLU A 272 -61.79 -16.81 34.45
CA GLU A 272 -62.85 -15.83 34.09
C GLU A 272 -62.50 -14.46 34.70
N ASP A 273 -61.95 -13.57 33.88
CA ASP A 273 -62.57 -12.25 33.68
C ASP A 273 -62.02 -11.56 32.42
N GLN A 274 -62.95 -11.25 31.53
CA GLN A 274 -62.78 -10.48 30.30
C GLN A 274 -62.71 -8.98 30.64
N THR A 275 -61.90 -8.20 29.93
CA THR A 275 -62.34 -7.04 29.10
C THR A 275 -61.16 -6.28 28.45
N MET A 276 -61.03 -6.47 27.13
CA MET A 276 -60.81 -5.46 26.07
C MET A 276 -60.02 -4.17 26.38
N MET A 277 -58.75 -4.11 25.95
CA MET A 277 -58.13 -2.92 25.34
C MET A 277 -57.22 -3.38 24.19
N THR A 278 -57.78 -3.39 22.99
CA THR A 278 -57.09 -3.54 21.71
C THR A 278 -56.50 -2.19 21.29
N ASP A 279 -55.17 -2.02 21.33
CA ASP A 279 -54.45 -1.11 20.40
C ASP A 279 -52.92 -1.30 20.39
N GLY A 280 -52.48 -2.55 20.20
CA GLY A 280 -51.05 -2.87 20.08
C GLY A 280 -50.81 -4.22 19.43
N CYS A 281 -51.52 -4.53 18.34
CA CYS A 281 -51.39 -5.81 17.66
C CYS A 281 -49.95 -6.04 17.19
N ILE A 282 -49.30 -7.03 17.80
CA ILE A 282 -47.97 -7.60 17.47
C ILE A 282 -47.81 -7.89 15.97
N ALA A 283 -48.92 -8.15 15.26
CA ALA A 283 -48.95 -8.36 13.81
C ALA A 283 -48.39 -7.17 13.00
N ASN A 284 -48.60 -5.92 13.44
CA ASN A 284 -48.10 -4.76 12.70
C ASN A 284 -46.59 -4.51 12.92
N ARG A 285 -46.04 -4.86 14.10
CA ARG A 285 -44.58 -4.81 14.33
C ARG A 285 -43.84 -5.81 13.45
N SER A 286 -44.35 -7.05 13.39
CA SER A 286 -43.75 -8.11 12.59
C SER A 286 -43.63 -7.72 11.11
N LEU A 287 -44.66 -7.14 10.48
CA LEU A 287 -44.62 -6.80 9.06
C LEU A 287 -43.61 -5.68 8.74
N ILE A 288 -43.54 -4.65 9.60
CA ILE A 288 -42.62 -3.52 9.42
C ILE A 288 -41.16 -3.97 9.61
N ASP A 289 -40.90 -4.85 10.56
CA ASP A 289 -39.55 -5.38 10.82
C ASP A 289 -39.09 -6.28 9.66
N TYR A 290 -39.97 -7.11 9.09
CA TYR A 290 -39.64 -7.93 7.90
C TYR A 290 -39.30 -7.08 6.66
N GLU A 291 -40.04 -5.99 6.39
CA GLU A 291 -39.72 -5.10 5.25
C GLU A 291 -38.40 -4.35 5.45
N LYS A 292 -38.08 -3.95 6.69
CA LYS A 292 -36.80 -3.31 7.02
C LYS A 292 -35.64 -4.30 6.86
N ASP A 293 -35.79 -5.53 7.36
CA ASP A 293 -34.77 -6.56 7.22
C ASP A 293 -34.51 -6.94 5.77
N GLU A 294 -35.56 -7.04 4.94
CA GLU A 294 -35.39 -7.25 3.49
C GLU A 294 -34.64 -6.08 2.83
N LYS A 295 -34.96 -4.84 3.21
CA LYS A 295 -34.28 -3.66 2.67
C LYS A 295 -32.81 -3.63 3.10
N ILE A 296 -32.51 -3.97 4.35
CA ILE A 296 -31.14 -4.09 4.87
C ILE A 296 -30.39 -5.19 4.11
N GLN A 297 -30.98 -6.37 3.93
CA GLN A 297 -30.35 -7.45 3.16
C GLN A 297 -30.07 -7.07 1.71
N ARG A 298 -31.00 -6.37 1.04
CA ARG A 298 -30.78 -5.85 -0.32
C ARG A 298 -29.65 -4.83 -0.35
N LEU A 299 -29.61 -3.90 0.61
CA LEU A 299 -28.54 -2.91 0.70
C LEU A 299 -27.19 -3.55 1.01
N LEU A 300 -27.13 -4.57 1.88
CA LEU A 300 -25.89 -5.30 2.17
C LEU A 300 -25.37 -6.04 0.93
N LEU A 301 -26.26 -6.67 0.15
CA LEU A 301 -25.89 -7.33 -1.10
C LEU A 301 -25.41 -6.30 -2.14
N GLU A 302 -26.10 -5.17 -2.29
CA GLU A 302 -25.70 -4.08 -3.17
C GLU A 302 -24.34 -3.50 -2.77
N ASN A 303 -24.10 -3.28 -1.48
CA ASN A 303 -22.83 -2.78 -0.96
C ASN A 303 -21.69 -3.79 -1.20
N SER A 304 -21.95 -5.10 -1.05
CA SER A 304 -20.99 -6.15 -1.42
C SER A 304 -20.65 -6.11 -2.91
N VAL A 305 -21.63 -5.95 -3.79
CA VAL A 305 -21.40 -5.84 -5.24
C VAL A 305 -20.63 -4.56 -5.59
N LEU A 306 -20.93 -3.44 -4.93
CA LEU A 306 -20.19 -2.19 -5.11
C LEU A 306 -18.74 -2.31 -4.61
N LYS A 307 -18.50 -2.99 -3.49
CA LYS A 307 -17.16 -3.29 -2.96
C LYS A 307 -16.34 -4.14 -3.94
N ASP A 308 -16.94 -5.18 -4.51
CA ASP A 308 -16.28 -6.01 -5.52
C ASP A 308 -15.95 -5.21 -6.79
N ARG A 309 -16.87 -4.34 -7.25
CA ARG A 309 -16.62 -3.45 -8.40
C ARG A 309 -15.51 -2.45 -8.11
N LEU A 310 -15.44 -1.91 -6.90
CA LEU A 310 -14.38 -1.00 -6.46
C LEU A 310 -13.02 -1.72 -6.45
N ASN A 311 -12.94 -2.93 -5.90
CA ASN A 311 -11.71 -3.73 -5.89
C ASN A 311 -11.23 -4.06 -7.31
N VAL A 312 -12.15 -4.42 -8.23
CA VAL A 312 -11.80 -4.66 -9.64
C VAL A 312 -11.32 -3.37 -10.32
N SER A 313 -11.92 -2.22 -9.99
CA SER A 313 -11.51 -0.91 -10.54
C SER A 313 -10.13 -0.49 -10.02
N SER A 314 -9.89 -0.63 -8.71
CA SER A 314 -8.60 -0.35 -8.07
C SER A 314 -7.49 -1.24 -8.64
N GLY A 315 -7.71 -2.56 -8.72
CA GLY A 315 -6.74 -3.48 -9.34
C GLY A 315 -6.57 -3.31 -10.86
N ARG A 316 -7.47 -2.58 -11.55
CA ARG A 316 -7.25 -2.15 -12.95
C ARG A 316 -6.43 -0.87 -13.01
N ALA A 317 -6.67 0.08 -12.12
CA ALA A 317 -5.91 1.32 -12.01
C ALA A 317 -4.43 1.04 -11.69
N GLU A 318 -4.15 0.17 -10.71
CA GLU A 318 -2.78 -0.26 -10.37
C GLU A 318 -2.07 -0.91 -11.57
N ARG A 319 -2.75 -1.83 -12.26
CA ARG A 319 -2.19 -2.46 -13.47
C ARG A 319 -1.94 -1.46 -14.59
N SER A 320 -2.80 -0.44 -14.75
CA SER A 320 -2.62 0.64 -15.73
C SER A 320 -1.39 1.47 -15.40
N MET A 321 -1.23 1.85 -14.13
CA MET A 321 -0.09 2.63 -13.64
C MET A 321 1.25 1.90 -13.86
N ILE A 322 1.32 0.60 -13.54
CA ILE A 322 2.50 -0.23 -13.81
C ILE A 322 2.79 -0.30 -15.32
N PHE A 323 1.76 -0.36 -16.16
CA PHE A 323 1.93 -0.37 -17.62
C PHE A 323 2.43 0.97 -18.15
N GLU A 324 1.98 2.09 -17.59
CA GLU A 324 2.46 3.44 -17.93
C GLU A 324 3.92 3.64 -17.54
N GLU A 325 4.32 3.18 -16.35
CA GLU A 325 5.71 3.23 -15.90
C GLU A 325 6.63 2.38 -16.80
N ARG A 326 6.17 1.19 -17.18
CA ARG A 326 6.88 0.33 -18.15
C ARG A 326 6.94 0.95 -19.55
N ASN A 327 5.91 1.67 -19.98
CA ASN A 327 5.95 2.40 -21.26
C ASN A 327 6.93 3.58 -21.20
N ARG A 328 6.96 4.35 -20.11
CA ARG A 328 7.92 5.46 -19.93
C ARG A 328 9.37 4.99 -19.96
N THR A 329 9.67 3.88 -19.29
CA THR A 329 11.01 3.27 -19.31
C THR A 329 11.39 2.80 -20.71
N LEU A 330 10.48 2.12 -21.43
CA LEU A 330 10.70 1.73 -22.82
C LEU A 330 10.87 2.93 -23.77
N GLU A 331 10.16 4.03 -23.56
CA GLU A 331 10.35 5.26 -24.34
C GLU A 331 11.72 5.89 -24.08
N PHE A 332 12.19 5.87 -22.84
CA PHE A 332 13.54 6.36 -22.50
C PHE A 332 14.61 5.50 -23.16
N GLU A 333 14.49 4.18 -23.09
CA GLU A 333 15.40 3.24 -23.75
C GLU A 333 15.39 3.42 -25.28
N LYS A 334 14.21 3.58 -25.88
CA LYS A 334 14.07 3.88 -27.32
C LYS A 334 14.76 5.19 -27.70
N LYS A 335 14.61 6.26 -26.91
CA LYS A 335 15.29 7.54 -27.14
C LYS A 335 16.81 7.40 -27.00
N ALA A 336 17.28 6.63 -26.03
CA ALA A 336 18.71 6.35 -25.85
C ALA A 336 19.30 5.57 -27.03
N LEU A 337 18.61 4.53 -27.50
CA LEU A 337 19.00 3.76 -28.69
C LEU A 337 18.97 4.61 -29.96
N HIS A 338 18.01 5.53 -30.10
CA HIS A 338 17.95 6.44 -31.24
C HIS A 338 19.17 7.39 -31.26
N LYS A 339 19.54 7.95 -30.10
CA LYS A 339 20.76 8.78 -29.98
C LYS A 339 22.03 7.99 -30.29
N GLN A 340 22.13 6.74 -29.84
CA GLN A 340 23.26 5.88 -30.19
C GLN A 340 23.31 5.62 -31.69
N LEU A 341 22.16 5.33 -32.31
CA LEU A 341 22.05 5.13 -33.76
C LEU A 341 22.52 6.37 -34.52
N ASP A 342 22.06 7.57 -34.16
CA ASP A 342 22.46 8.83 -34.80
C ASP A 342 23.96 9.11 -34.63
N SER A 343 24.52 8.79 -33.47
CA SER A 343 25.96 8.85 -33.22
C SER A 343 26.72 7.91 -34.15
N THR A 344 26.29 6.66 -34.28
CA THR A 344 26.93 5.69 -35.19
C THR A 344 26.80 6.09 -36.65
N PHE A 345 25.66 6.67 -37.07
CA PHE A 345 25.51 7.22 -38.42
C PHE A 345 26.46 8.38 -38.68
N SER A 346 26.62 9.27 -37.71
CA SER A 346 27.56 10.40 -37.80
C SER A 346 29.01 9.92 -37.91
N GLU A 347 29.40 8.88 -37.16
CA GLU A 347 30.71 8.24 -37.27
C GLU A 347 30.92 7.57 -38.62
N ILE A 348 29.94 6.82 -39.12
CA ILE A 348 30.00 6.17 -40.44
C ILE A 348 30.15 7.22 -41.55
N GLU A 349 29.43 8.33 -41.46
CA GLU A 349 29.50 9.42 -42.44
C GLU A 349 30.86 10.13 -42.36
N ALA A 350 31.41 10.36 -41.17
CA ALA A 350 32.76 10.89 -40.98
C ALA A 350 33.83 9.96 -41.58
N ILE A 351 33.70 8.65 -41.39
CA ILE A 351 34.59 7.65 -42.00
C ILE A 351 34.45 7.66 -43.53
N ARG A 352 33.22 7.79 -44.07
CA ARG A 352 32.99 7.92 -45.52
C ARG A 352 33.69 9.13 -46.10
N ILE A 353 33.56 10.29 -45.45
CA ILE A 353 34.20 11.54 -45.89
C ILE A 353 35.74 11.40 -45.82
N GLY A 354 36.26 10.83 -44.73
CA GLY A 354 37.69 10.56 -44.57
C GLY A 354 38.24 9.56 -45.61
N GLN A 355 37.50 8.50 -45.91
CA GLN A 355 37.89 7.50 -46.91
C GLN A 355 37.74 8.03 -48.35
N ALA A 356 36.75 8.87 -48.63
CA ALA A 356 36.62 9.56 -49.92
C ALA A 356 37.83 10.48 -50.17
N GLY A 357 38.34 11.16 -49.14
CA GLY A 357 39.58 11.93 -49.22
C GLY A 357 40.81 11.06 -49.55
N ASN A 358 40.87 9.85 -49.01
CA ASN A 358 41.96 8.91 -49.27
C ASN A 358 41.83 8.17 -50.62
N LEU A 359 40.63 8.07 -51.19
CA LEU A 359 40.37 7.39 -52.47
C LEU A 359 40.92 8.14 -53.69
N PHE A 360 41.08 9.47 -53.61
CA PHE A 360 41.59 10.29 -54.71
C PHE A 360 43.08 10.62 -54.61
N ASN A 361 43.75 10.30 -53.49
CA ASN A 361 45.20 10.38 -53.38
C ASN A 361 45.84 9.07 -53.82
N ILE A 362 45.76 8.77 -55.12
CA ILE A 362 46.64 7.76 -55.71
C ILE A 362 47.99 8.45 -55.91
N ASP A 363 48.94 8.10 -55.04
CA ASP A 363 50.32 8.57 -55.05
C ASP A 363 50.89 8.59 -56.48
N GLU A 364 51.13 9.81 -56.98
CA GLU A 364 51.56 10.10 -58.35
C GLU A 364 53.05 9.76 -58.59
N LYS A 365 53.68 9.01 -57.69
CA LYS A 365 55.11 8.67 -57.75
C LYS A 365 55.30 7.17 -57.92
N ILE A 366 55.51 6.73 -59.17
CA ILE A 366 56.56 5.79 -59.65
C ILE A 366 56.18 5.20 -61.04
N PRO A 367 57.16 4.95 -61.95
CA PRO A 367 56.92 4.91 -63.40
C PRO A 367 57.06 3.52 -64.07
N SER A 368 56.61 3.50 -65.35
CA SER A 368 56.93 2.58 -66.45
C SER A 368 55.95 1.43 -66.76
N SER A 369 55.80 1.18 -68.07
CA SER A 369 54.60 0.75 -68.79
C SER A 369 54.22 -0.73 -68.70
N SER A 370 54.90 -1.51 -67.86
CA SER A 370 54.65 -2.95 -67.73
C SER A 370 53.49 -3.30 -66.78
N ASP A 371 53.04 -2.34 -65.95
CA ASP A 371 52.04 -2.57 -64.89
C ASP A 371 50.61 -2.15 -65.24
N ASN A 372 50.35 -1.70 -66.47
CA ASN A 372 49.00 -1.27 -66.85
C ASN A 372 47.96 -2.39 -66.70
N SER A 373 48.33 -3.68 -66.90
CA SER A 373 47.41 -4.80 -66.66
C SER A 373 47.16 -5.03 -65.17
N ALA A 374 48.19 -4.91 -64.32
CA ALA A 374 48.04 -5.01 -62.87
C ALA A 374 47.17 -3.88 -62.31
N LYS A 375 47.34 -2.66 -62.82
CA LYS A 375 46.47 -1.52 -62.51
C LYS A 375 45.03 -1.75 -62.98
N GLN A 376 44.83 -2.29 -64.18
CA GLN A 376 43.49 -2.66 -64.65
C GLN A 376 42.86 -3.75 -63.78
N LEU A 377 43.62 -4.77 -63.37
CA LEU A 377 43.13 -5.84 -62.51
C LEU A 377 42.77 -5.31 -61.11
N GLN A 378 43.60 -4.46 -60.51
CA GLN A 378 43.28 -3.77 -59.25
C GLN A 378 42.03 -2.89 -59.38
N LEU A 379 41.85 -2.20 -60.51
CA LEU A 379 40.66 -1.40 -60.77
C LEU A 379 39.41 -2.29 -60.87
N ILE A 380 39.50 -3.44 -61.54
CA ILE A 380 38.40 -4.43 -61.66
C ILE A 380 38.05 -5.04 -60.30
N ASP A 381 39.04 -5.40 -59.49
CA ASP A 381 38.82 -5.89 -58.12
C ASP A 381 38.15 -4.82 -57.25
N ARG A 382 38.61 -3.58 -57.36
CA ARG A 382 38.01 -2.43 -56.66
C ARG A 382 36.56 -2.20 -57.11
N ILE A 383 36.27 -2.27 -58.41
CA ILE A 383 34.90 -2.17 -58.95
C ILE A 383 34.04 -3.32 -58.43
N THR A 384 34.57 -4.53 -58.39
CA THR A 384 33.86 -5.71 -57.86
C THR A 384 33.55 -5.55 -56.37
N GLN A 385 34.50 -5.05 -55.58
CA GLN A 385 34.29 -4.72 -54.16
C GLN A 385 33.26 -3.60 -53.97
N LEU A 386 33.22 -2.60 -54.86
CA LEU A 386 32.21 -1.55 -54.83
C LEU A 386 30.82 -2.09 -55.18
N ILE A 387 30.72 -3.01 -56.14
CA ILE A 387 29.47 -3.68 -56.50
C ILE A 387 28.94 -4.52 -55.32
N THR A 388 29.80 -5.31 -54.67
CA THR A 388 29.38 -6.11 -53.51
C THR A 388 28.96 -5.24 -52.33
N LYS A 389 29.68 -4.14 -52.06
CA LYS A 389 29.27 -3.14 -51.07
C LYS A 389 27.95 -2.46 -51.43
N ASN A 390 27.72 -2.15 -52.70
CA ASN A 390 26.47 -1.52 -53.14
C ASN A 390 25.28 -2.48 -52.97
N ASN A 391 25.45 -3.75 -53.34
CA ASN A 391 24.42 -4.78 -53.11
C ASN A 391 24.12 -5.00 -51.62
N GLN A 392 25.14 -4.90 -50.75
CA GLN A 392 24.92 -4.98 -49.30
C GLN A 392 24.18 -3.74 -48.78
N LEU A 393 24.56 -2.54 -49.24
CA LEU A 393 23.87 -1.30 -48.88
C LEU A 393 22.41 -1.30 -49.35
N GLU A 394 22.10 -1.86 -50.52
CA GLU A 394 20.71 -2.02 -51.00
C GLU A 394 19.89 -2.93 -50.06
N LYS A 395 20.46 -4.06 -49.62
CA LYS A 395 19.81 -4.95 -48.63
C LYS A 395 19.60 -4.25 -47.29
N ASP A 396 20.60 -3.50 -46.83
CA ASP A 396 20.51 -2.76 -45.56
C ASP A 396 19.45 -1.67 -45.65
N PHE A 397 19.30 -1.03 -46.81
CA PHE A 397 18.27 -0.02 -47.08
C PHE A 397 16.86 -0.63 -47.11
N GLU A 398 16.69 -1.80 -47.72
CA GLU A 398 15.43 -2.54 -47.73
C GLU A 398 15.04 -3.01 -46.31
N ALA A 399 16.00 -3.48 -45.52
CA ALA A 399 15.80 -3.84 -44.12
C ALA A 399 15.47 -2.62 -43.24
N ALA A 400 16.11 -1.48 -43.48
CA ALA A 400 15.80 -0.21 -42.79
C ALA A 400 14.39 0.28 -43.14
N THR A 401 14.00 0.21 -44.41
CA THR A 401 12.66 0.59 -44.89
C THR A 401 11.57 -0.31 -44.29
N SER A 402 11.84 -1.61 -44.18
CA SER A 402 10.94 -2.58 -43.52
C SER A 402 10.78 -2.27 -42.03
N ARG A 403 11.88 -1.96 -41.33
CA ARG A 403 11.86 -1.53 -39.92
C ARG A 403 11.09 -0.23 -39.73
N MET A 404 11.32 0.77 -40.59
CA MET A 404 10.59 2.04 -40.58
C MET A 404 9.09 1.84 -40.79
N THR A 405 8.71 0.98 -41.74
CA THR A 405 7.29 0.66 -41.98
C THR A 405 6.64 -0.01 -40.77
N LYS A 406 7.36 -0.91 -40.08
CA LYS A 406 6.88 -1.55 -38.85
C LYS A 406 6.66 -0.52 -37.73
N VAL A 407 7.65 0.35 -37.48
CA VAL A 407 7.56 1.41 -36.46
C VAL A 407 6.43 2.39 -36.76
N MET A 408 6.19 2.73 -38.03
CA MET A 408 5.07 3.58 -38.44
C MET A 408 3.72 2.93 -38.11
N ARG A 409 3.56 1.62 -38.34
CA ARG A 409 2.33 0.90 -37.95
C ARG A 409 2.12 0.93 -36.44
N GLU A 410 3.14 0.58 -35.67
CA GLU A 410 3.09 0.60 -34.20
C GLU A 410 2.78 2.01 -33.66
N SER A 411 3.34 3.06 -34.26
CA SER A 411 3.03 4.45 -33.92
C SER A 411 1.56 4.80 -34.18
N THR A 412 0.98 4.37 -35.31
CA THR A 412 -0.45 4.60 -35.59
C THR A 412 -1.38 3.79 -34.69
N ASP A 413 -0.97 2.59 -34.26
CA ASP A 413 -1.73 1.79 -33.29
C ASP A 413 -1.69 2.43 -31.90
N CYS A 414 -0.53 2.98 -31.50
CA CYS A 414 -0.38 3.72 -30.24
C CYS A 414 -1.23 4.99 -30.22
N ALA A 415 -1.22 5.77 -31.31
CA ALA A 415 -2.06 6.96 -31.45
C ALA A 415 -3.56 6.64 -31.32
N ARG A 416 -4.03 5.57 -31.98
CA ARG A 416 -5.43 5.10 -31.84
C ARG A 416 -5.77 4.64 -30.43
N ARG A 417 -4.80 4.10 -29.69
CA ARG A 417 -4.98 3.70 -28.29
C ARG A 417 -5.08 4.92 -27.38
N ASN A 418 -4.27 5.95 -27.65
CA ASN A 418 -4.29 7.21 -26.91
C ASN A 418 -5.61 7.97 -27.10
N GLU A 419 -6.12 8.04 -28.33
CA GLU A 419 -7.44 8.64 -28.64
C GLU A 419 -8.57 7.95 -27.84
N ARG A 420 -8.57 6.61 -27.77
CA ARG A 420 -9.56 5.87 -26.96
C ARG A 420 -9.45 6.14 -25.46
N LEU A 421 -8.24 6.39 -24.96
CA LEU A 421 -8.02 6.75 -23.55
C LEU A 421 -8.50 8.17 -23.28
N GLU A 422 -8.22 9.12 -24.17
CA GLU A 422 -8.73 10.50 -24.09
C GLU A 422 -10.27 10.53 -24.12
N ASP A 423 -10.90 9.75 -25.00
CA ASP A 423 -12.36 9.58 -25.02
C ASP A 423 -12.88 9.01 -23.69
N ALA A 424 -12.22 7.97 -23.15
CA ALA A 424 -12.60 7.39 -21.86
C ALA A 424 -12.47 8.40 -20.71
N PHE A 425 -11.37 9.15 -20.64
CA PHE A 425 -11.17 10.21 -19.65
C PHE A 425 -12.20 11.35 -19.78
N SER A 426 -12.55 11.73 -21.01
CA SER A 426 -13.58 12.75 -21.23
C SER A 426 -14.95 12.27 -20.73
N SER A 427 -15.29 11.00 -20.98
CA SER A 427 -16.54 10.40 -20.51
C SER A 427 -16.60 10.26 -18.98
N GLU A 428 -15.48 9.91 -18.35
CA GLU A 428 -15.39 9.78 -16.89
C GLU A 428 -15.44 11.15 -16.21
N ARG A 429 -14.84 12.18 -16.82
CA ARG A 429 -14.94 13.56 -16.32
C ARG A 429 -16.38 14.07 -16.33
N VAL A 430 -17.14 13.81 -17.39
CA VAL A 430 -18.57 14.14 -17.46
C VAL A 430 -19.35 13.40 -16.38
N ARG A 431 -19.12 12.10 -16.21
CA ARG A 431 -19.77 11.30 -15.16
C ARG A 431 -19.45 11.82 -13.76
N SER A 432 -18.20 12.17 -13.46
CA SER A 432 -17.81 12.74 -12.18
C SER A 432 -18.49 14.08 -11.91
N GLN A 433 -18.63 14.92 -12.94
CA GLN A 433 -19.35 16.18 -12.83
C GLN A 433 -20.85 15.96 -12.57
N ASP A 434 -21.48 14.99 -13.24
CA ASP A 434 -22.87 14.63 -12.99
C ASP A 434 -23.09 14.12 -11.56
N LEU A 435 -22.16 13.32 -11.02
CA LEU A 435 -22.21 12.83 -9.64
C LEU A 435 -22.04 13.96 -8.62
N GLU A 436 -21.15 14.93 -8.86
CA GLU A 436 -20.99 16.08 -7.96
C GLU A 436 -22.23 17.00 -8.00
N ASN A 437 -22.86 17.13 -9.17
CA ASN A 437 -24.13 17.84 -9.31
C ASN A 437 -25.27 17.14 -8.54
N GLU A 438 -25.37 15.80 -8.63
CA GLU A 438 -26.36 15.04 -7.86
C GLU A 438 -26.12 15.13 -6.35
N LYS A 439 -24.86 15.04 -5.92
CA LYS A 439 -24.47 15.20 -4.51
C LYS A 439 -24.84 16.60 -3.99
N SER A 440 -24.57 17.64 -4.76
CA SER A 440 -24.95 19.02 -4.42
C SER A 440 -26.48 19.14 -4.29
N ARG A 441 -27.24 18.58 -5.24
CA ARG A 441 -28.72 18.56 -5.18
C ARG A 441 -29.25 17.81 -3.96
N LEU A 442 -28.65 16.67 -3.61
CA LEU A 442 -29.03 15.90 -2.43
C LEU A 442 -28.69 16.65 -1.13
N SER A 443 -27.56 17.36 -1.09
CA SER A 443 -27.18 18.21 0.05
C SER A 443 -28.18 19.34 0.26
N GLU A 444 -28.62 20.01 -0.81
CA GLU A 444 -29.65 21.05 -0.73
C GLU A 444 -31.00 20.49 -0.25
N GLN A 445 -31.40 19.30 -0.72
CA GLN A 445 -32.62 18.63 -0.24
C GLN A 445 -32.52 18.25 1.24
N LEU A 446 -31.36 17.78 1.69
CA LEU A 446 -31.11 17.45 3.09
C LEU A 446 -31.23 18.71 3.96
N GLU A 447 -30.65 19.83 3.52
CA GLU A 447 -30.72 21.11 4.23
C GLU A 447 -32.15 21.64 4.34
N LEU A 448 -32.95 21.54 3.26
CA LEU A 448 -34.37 21.88 3.28
C LEU A 448 -35.15 21.01 4.27
N SER A 449 -34.94 19.69 4.23
CA SER A 449 -35.60 18.75 5.15
C SER A 449 -35.19 19.01 6.60
N ASN A 450 -33.94 19.36 6.86
CA ASN A 450 -33.45 19.65 8.21
C ASN A 450 -34.06 20.94 8.77
N ASN A 451 -34.22 21.96 7.91
CA ASN A 451 -34.91 23.20 8.26
C ASN A 451 -36.42 22.99 8.54
N GLU A 452 -37.07 22.05 7.85
CA GLU A 452 -38.45 21.65 8.15
C GLU A 452 -38.56 20.92 9.49
N LEU A 453 -37.62 20.01 9.77
CA LEU A 453 -37.55 19.26 11.03
C LEU A 453 -37.37 20.21 12.23
N GLU A 454 -36.50 21.20 12.10
CA GLU A 454 -36.25 22.21 13.15
C GLU A 454 -37.49 23.09 13.41
N LYS A 455 -38.29 23.41 12.37
CA LYS A 455 -39.56 24.13 12.54
C LYS A 455 -40.58 23.29 13.29
N VAL A 456 -40.70 22.00 12.96
CA VAL A 456 -41.62 21.08 13.64
C VAL A 456 -41.20 20.88 15.10
N LYS A 457 -39.89 20.77 15.36
CA LYS A 457 -39.34 20.66 16.72
C LYS A 457 -39.70 21.88 17.58
N LYS A 458 -39.54 23.11 17.05
CA LYS A 458 -39.96 24.32 17.77
C LYS A 458 -41.45 24.37 18.06
N GLN A 459 -42.30 23.96 17.11
CA GLN A 459 -43.76 23.88 17.33
C GLN A 459 -44.12 22.87 18.43
N LEU A 460 -43.38 21.76 18.51
CA LEU A 460 -43.56 20.76 19.56
C LEU A 460 -43.13 21.30 20.93
N GLU A 461 -41.98 21.98 21.02
CA GLU A 461 -41.50 22.61 22.25
C GLU A 461 -42.45 23.71 22.77
N GLU A 462 -43.02 24.52 21.87
CA GLU A 462 -44.06 25.50 22.20
C GLU A 462 -45.33 24.84 22.74
N SER A 463 -45.75 23.72 22.14
CA SER A 463 -46.92 22.94 22.60
C SER A 463 -46.68 22.26 23.94
N GLN A 464 -45.47 21.75 24.17
CA GLN A 464 -45.06 21.13 25.43
C GLN A 464 -45.07 22.16 26.58
N SER A 465 -44.53 23.37 26.32
CA SER A 465 -44.48 24.45 27.31
C SER A 465 -45.89 24.92 27.72
N GLN A 466 -46.83 24.99 26.76
CA GLN A 466 -48.24 25.29 27.07
C GLN A 466 -48.89 24.22 27.95
N LEU A 467 -48.48 22.95 27.79
CA LEU A 467 -49.03 21.83 28.55
C LEU A 467 -48.48 21.79 29.99
N ASP A 468 -47.18 22.05 30.16
CA ASP A 468 -46.53 22.15 31.46
C ASP A 468 -47.06 23.33 32.29
N GLU A 469 -47.36 24.47 31.65
CA GLU A 469 -47.97 25.62 32.32
C GLU A 469 -49.35 25.26 32.89
N VAL A 470 -50.18 24.53 32.13
CA VAL A 470 -51.49 24.03 32.59
C VAL A 470 -51.36 23.02 33.74
N LEU A 471 -50.36 22.14 33.68
CA LEU A 471 -50.13 21.12 34.71
C LEU A 471 -49.71 21.75 36.04
N SER A 472 -48.84 22.77 35.99
CA SER A 472 -48.34 23.47 37.18
C SER A 472 -49.42 24.19 37.98
N MET A 473 -50.51 24.64 37.33
CA MET A 473 -51.64 25.27 38.01
C MET A 473 -52.49 24.29 38.85
N THR A 474 -52.38 22.98 38.65
CA THR A 474 -53.35 22.01 39.22
C THR A 474 -52.87 21.34 40.51
N LEU A 475 -51.57 21.31 40.82
CA LEU A 475 -50.99 20.37 41.80
C LEU A 475 -50.55 20.95 43.16
N THR A 476 -51.12 22.07 43.63
CA THR A 476 -50.86 22.60 44.99
C THR A 476 -51.98 22.29 45.99
N VAL A 477 -52.00 21.07 46.57
CA VAL A 477 -52.68 20.77 47.87
C VAL A 477 -51.93 19.66 48.66
N PRO A 478 -51.62 19.83 49.97
CA PRO A 478 -50.80 18.88 50.76
C PRO A 478 -51.56 18.09 51.87
N ALA A 479 -51.17 16.82 52.12
CA ALA A 479 -51.47 15.99 53.32
C ALA A 479 -50.61 14.68 53.28
N SER A 480 -49.63 14.43 54.17
CA SER A 480 -49.67 13.76 55.51
C SER A 480 -49.96 12.24 55.53
N GLU A 481 -48.94 11.40 55.78
CA GLU A 481 -48.80 10.42 56.91
C GLU A 481 -47.70 9.34 56.65
N PRO A 482 -46.91 8.90 57.67
CA PRO A 482 -45.77 7.99 57.52
C PRO A 482 -46.06 6.52 57.95
N ALA A 483 -45.45 5.56 57.24
CA ALA A 483 -45.70 4.13 57.34
C ALA A 483 -44.81 3.37 58.37
N SER A 484 -45.41 2.30 58.91
CA SER A 484 -45.04 1.47 60.05
C SER A 484 -44.02 0.34 59.79
N LEU A 485 -43.33 -0.04 60.87
CA LEU A 485 -42.38 -1.15 61.04
C LEU A 485 -43.01 -2.57 60.94
N PRO A 486 -42.29 -3.59 60.41
CA PRO A 486 -42.78 -4.97 60.30
C PRO A 486 -42.37 -5.89 61.47
N ALA A 487 -43.22 -6.88 61.73
CA ALA A 487 -43.24 -7.80 62.88
C ALA A 487 -42.35 -9.07 62.72
N PRO A 488 -41.94 -9.72 63.84
CA PRO A 488 -40.99 -10.82 63.86
C PRO A 488 -41.61 -12.21 63.63
N THR A 489 -40.91 -13.04 62.84
CA THR A 489 -41.30 -14.41 62.45
C THR A 489 -40.63 -15.51 63.30
N ASP A 490 -41.43 -16.54 63.57
CA ASP A 490 -41.23 -17.69 64.48
C ASP A 490 -40.45 -18.85 63.85
N ALA A 491 -39.13 -18.71 63.71
CA ALA A 491 -38.23 -19.82 63.42
C ALA A 491 -37.12 -19.85 64.49
N GLY A 492 -37.04 -20.97 65.24
CA GLY A 492 -36.22 -21.11 66.44
C GLY A 492 -34.74 -20.71 66.30
N ASN A 493 -34.24 -20.04 67.34
CA ASN A 493 -32.94 -19.37 67.47
C ASN A 493 -31.65 -20.18 67.20
N SER A 494 -31.69 -21.44 66.76
CA SER A 494 -30.47 -22.22 66.49
C SER A 494 -30.23 -22.53 65.01
N THR A 495 -31.07 -22.04 64.11
CA THR A 495 -30.87 -22.22 62.67
C THR A 495 -30.62 -20.86 62.05
N GLN A 496 -29.36 -20.49 61.88
CA GLN A 496 -28.98 -19.42 60.96
C GLN A 496 -29.36 -19.88 59.56
N ILE A 497 -30.46 -19.35 59.03
CA ILE A 497 -30.75 -19.41 57.60
C ILE A 497 -29.73 -18.46 56.98
N PHE A 498 -28.65 -19.03 56.44
CA PHE A 498 -27.75 -18.30 55.57
C PHE A 498 -28.54 -17.93 54.32
N HIS A 499 -29.02 -16.70 54.26
CA HIS A 499 -29.44 -16.10 53.01
C HIS A 499 -28.17 -16.00 52.16
N MET A 500 -28.02 -16.88 51.17
CA MET A 500 -27.02 -16.65 50.12
C MET A 500 -27.24 -15.23 49.60
N ALA A 501 -26.16 -14.45 49.53
CA ALA A 501 -26.18 -13.00 49.33
C ALA A 501 -26.90 -12.54 48.04
N SER A 502 -27.28 -13.47 47.19
CA SER A 502 -28.08 -13.28 46.00
C SER A 502 -29.20 -14.33 46.01
N ASN A 503 -30.35 -13.97 46.57
CA ASN A 503 -31.57 -14.76 46.37
C ASN A 503 -31.98 -14.52 44.91
N PRO A 504 -31.90 -15.52 44.02
CA PRO A 504 -32.21 -15.31 42.60
C PRO A 504 -33.66 -14.86 42.37
N LEU A 505 -34.56 -15.11 43.33
CA LEU A 505 -35.93 -14.58 43.32
C LEU A 505 -35.98 -13.10 43.69
N GLN A 506 -35.12 -12.64 44.61
CA GLN A 506 -34.99 -11.22 44.95
C GLN A 506 -34.25 -10.47 43.83
N ASP A 507 -33.24 -11.07 43.20
CA ASP A 507 -32.54 -10.50 42.05
C ASP A 507 -33.49 -10.40 40.85
N ALA A 508 -34.25 -11.45 40.56
CA ALA A 508 -35.29 -11.40 39.55
C ALA A 508 -36.39 -10.39 39.90
N HIS A 509 -36.74 -10.22 41.19
CA HIS A 509 -37.72 -9.22 41.60
C HIS A 509 -37.16 -7.79 41.52
N ASN A 510 -35.89 -7.58 41.86
CA ASN A 510 -35.19 -6.32 41.72
C ASN A 510 -35.00 -5.96 40.24
N GLU A 511 -34.66 -6.94 39.40
CA GLU A 511 -34.54 -6.79 37.95
C GLU A 511 -35.92 -6.52 37.33
N PHE A 512 -36.96 -7.24 37.76
CA PHE A 512 -38.33 -6.99 37.33
C PHE A 512 -38.80 -5.61 37.76
N GLN A 513 -38.61 -5.21 39.02
CA GLN A 513 -38.94 -3.86 39.50
C GLN A 513 -38.12 -2.79 38.79
N ALA A 514 -36.84 -3.03 38.49
CA ALA A 514 -36.01 -2.12 37.71
C ALA A 514 -36.47 -2.05 36.25
N SER A 515 -36.97 -3.14 35.67
CA SER A 515 -37.56 -3.18 34.33
C SER A 515 -38.92 -2.48 34.30
N GLU A 516 -39.75 -2.63 35.33
CA GLU A 516 -41.04 -1.96 35.49
C GLU A 516 -40.84 -0.46 35.75
N SER A 517 -39.87 -0.09 36.59
CA SER A 517 -39.45 1.30 36.81
C SER A 517 -38.89 1.92 35.54
N ARG A 518 -38.09 1.17 34.77
CA ARG A 518 -37.63 1.57 33.44
C ARG A 518 -38.80 1.75 32.47
N LYS A 519 -39.77 0.85 32.46
CA LYS A 519 -40.98 0.97 31.63
C LYS A 519 -41.82 2.17 32.01
N ARG A 520 -42.07 2.41 33.31
CA ARG A 520 -42.80 3.59 33.80
C ARG A 520 -42.07 4.90 33.49
N LYS A 521 -40.73 4.92 33.52
CA LYS A 521 -39.91 6.05 33.05
C LYS A 521 -39.90 6.21 31.53
N LEU A 522 -40.12 5.14 30.77
CA LEU A 522 -40.19 5.15 29.30
C LEU A 522 -41.53 5.68 28.78
N THR A 523 -42.64 5.46 29.49
CA THR A 523 -43.98 5.84 29.01
C THR A 523 -44.46 7.23 29.44
N ASP A 524 -44.08 7.73 30.63
CA ASP A 524 -44.75 8.91 31.20
C ASP A 524 -43.85 10.13 31.51
N ALA A 525 -42.57 10.16 31.09
CA ALA A 525 -41.72 11.33 31.35
C ALA A 525 -40.84 11.76 30.15
N PRO A 526 -40.71 13.08 29.86
CA PRO A 526 -39.94 13.63 28.73
C PRO A 526 -38.42 13.34 28.77
N ALA A 527 -37.92 12.74 29.85
CA ALA A 527 -36.55 12.24 29.91
C ALA A 527 -36.31 10.99 29.02
N GLY A 528 -37.37 10.26 28.64
CA GLY A 528 -37.27 9.00 27.88
C GLY A 528 -36.66 9.14 26.48
N ASP A 529 -36.78 10.30 25.82
CA ASP A 529 -36.19 10.52 24.51
C ASP A 529 -34.66 10.67 24.56
N GLN A 530 -34.14 11.33 25.60
CA GLN A 530 -32.69 11.43 25.80
C GLN A 530 -32.07 10.06 26.11
N TRP A 531 -32.78 9.20 26.87
CA TRP A 531 -32.33 7.84 27.12
C TRP A 531 -32.36 6.97 25.87
N ARG A 532 -33.39 7.09 25.02
CA ARG A 532 -33.43 6.40 23.72
C ARG A 532 -32.31 6.86 22.81
N GLU A 533 -32.05 8.16 22.73
CA GLU A 533 -30.97 8.71 21.92
C GLU A 533 -29.60 8.25 22.43
N GLN A 534 -29.40 8.13 23.74
CA GLN A 534 -28.20 7.54 24.33
C GLN A 534 -28.07 6.03 24.01
N GLU A 535 -29.15 5.25 24.09
CA GLU A 535 -29.13 3.83 23.69
C GLU A 535 -28.83 3.67 22.19
N PHE A 536 -29.41 4.51 21.33
CA PHE A 536 -29.13 4.52 19.89
C PHE A 536 -27.67 4.92 19.63
N ALA A 537 -27.14 5.95 20.28
CA ALA A 537 -25.75 6.35 20.14
C ALA A 537 -24.78 5.27 20.64
N GLU A 538 -25.11 4.55 21.72
CA GLU A 538 -24.32 3.43 22.22
C GLU A 538 -24.37 2.23 21.26
N LEU A 539 -25.54 1.93 20.68
CA LEU A 539 -25.70 0.89 19.66
C LEU A 539 -24.99 1.23 18.35
N GLU A 540 -25.07 2.48 17.88
CA GLU A 540 -24.33 2.96 16.71
C GLU A 540 -22.83 2.87 16.95
N LYS A 541 -22.36 3.23 18.14
CA LYS A 541 -20.95 3.07 18.53
C LYS A 541 -20.54 1.61 18.55
N ARG A 542 -21.32 0.71 19.17
CA ARG A 542 -21.05 -0.75 19.16
C ARG A 542 -21.03 -1.32 17.75
N LEU A 543 -21.93 -0.87 16.88
CA LEU A 543 -22.01 -1.32 15.49
C LEU A 543 -20.78 -0.84 14.72
N TYR A 544 -20.38 0.43 14.89
CA TYR A 544 -19.16 0.97 14.31
C TYR A 544 -17.90 0.21 14.79
N ASP A 545 -17.80 -0.06 16.10
CA ASP A 545 -16.70 -0.82 16.68
C ASP A 545 -16.64 -2.23 16.07
N CYS A 546 -17.79 -2.92 15.97
CA CYS A 546 -17.91 -4.26 15.39
C CYS A 546 -17.59 -4.29 13.88
N GLU A 547 -18.03 -3.28 13.12
CA GLU A 547 -17.69 -3.15 11.69
C GLU A 547 -16.20 -2.89 11.48
N SER A 548 -15.59 -2.06 12.34
CA SER A 548 -14.15 -1.79 12.30
C SER A 548 -13.34 -3.05 12.63
N GLU A 549 -13.76 -3.83 13.64
CA GLU A 549 -13.13 -5.09 14.02
C GLU A 549 -13.25 -6.13 12.89
N LYS A 550 -14.43 -6.26 12.29
CA LYS A 550 -14.65 -7.13 11.12
C LYS A 550 -13.72 -6.77 9.97
N LYS A 551 -13.53 -5.48 9.68
CA LYS A 551 -12.61 -5.02 8.62
C LYS A 551 -11.17 -5.39 8.92
N VAL A 552 -10.72 -5.26 10.18
CA VAL A 552 -9.37 -5.68 10.60
C VAL A 552 -9.20 -7.19 10.48
N LEU A 553 -10.20 -7.98 10.89
CA LEU A 553 -10.20 -9.43 10.76
C LEU A 553 -10.19 -9.89 9.29
N GLU A 554 -10.96 -9.23 8.42
CA GLU A 554 -10.98 -9.52 6.97
C GLU A 554 -9.62 -9.21 6.32
N SER A 555 -9.01 -8.06 6.65
CA SER A 555 -7.67 -7.71 6.20
C SER A 555 -6.61 -8.70 6.69
N SER A 556 -6.66 -9.10 7.96
CA SER A 556 -5.77 -10.10 8.54
C SER A 556 -5.92 -11.46 7.85
N TYR A 557 -7.16 -11.91 7.62
CA TYR A 557 -7.45 -13.14 6.89
C TYR A 557 -6.89 -13.12 5.47
N ASN A 558 -7.05 -12.02 4.75
CA ASN A 558 -6.51 -11.86 3.39
C ASN A 558 -4.97 -11.89 3.38
N LEU A 559 -4.33 -11.21 4.32
CA LEU A 559 -2.88 -11.25 4.47
C LEU A 559 -2.37 -12.67 4.77
N HIS A 560 -3.04 -13.40 5.67
CA HIS A 560 -2.72 -14.80 5.96
C HIS A 560 -2.89 -15.71 4.74
N LYS A 561 -3.93 -15.49 3.93
CA LYS A 561 -4.18 -16.21 2.69
C LYS A 561 -3.07 -15.95 1.65
N GLU A 562 -2.67 -14.70 1.47
CA GLU A 562 -1.57 -14.33 0.57
C GLU A 562 -0.23 -14.90 1.02
N LEU A 563 0.09 -14.77 2.31
CA LEU A 563 1.32 -15.32 2.90
C LEU A 563 1.37 -16.84 2.74
N SER A 564 0.25 -17.54 2.99
CA SER A 564 0.14 -18.98 2.78
C SER A 564 0.33 -19.37 1.31
N SER A 565 -0.20 -18.57 0.38
CA SER A 565 -0.02 -18.79 -1.06
C SER A 565 1.45 -18.60 -1.47
N LYS A 566 2.11 -17.53 -1.01
CA LYS A 566 3.53 -17.26 -1.28
C LYS A 566 4.42 -18.35 -0.66
N PHE A 567 4.18 -18.72 0.59
CA PHE A 567 4.89 -19.81 1.26
C PHE A 567 4.75 -21.12 0.48
N ARG A 568 3.54 -21.46 0.04
CA ARG A 568 3.30 -22.64 -0.81
C ARG A 568 4.06 -22.58 -2.13
N GLN A 569 4.09 -21.43 -2.81
CA GLN A 569 4.85 -21.25 -4.04
C GLN A 569 6.36 -21.43 -3.80
N VAL A 570 6.90 -20.87 -2.72
CA VAL A 570 8.31 -21.05 -2.33
C VAL A 570 8.60 -22.51 -2.00
N CYS A 571 7.73 -23.21 -1.26
CA CYS A 571 7.89 -24.64 -0.98
C CYS A 571 7.91 -25.47 -2.26
N ILE A 572 7.00 -25.20 -3.20
CA ILE A 572 6.97 -25.86 -4.51
C ILE A 572 8.27 -25.55 -5.28
N ALA A 573 8.69 -24.28 -5.30
CA ALA A 573 9.91 -23.86 -5.98
C ALA A 573 11.18 -24.52 -5.42
N LEU A 574 11.26 -24.72 -4.10
CA LEU A 574 12.41 -25.32 -3.42
C LEU A 574 12.42 -26.85 -3.50
N THR A 575 11.25 -27.49 -3.37
CA THR A 575 11.16 -28.95 -3.23
C THR A 575 10.76 -29.67 -4.51
N GLY A 576 10.17 -28.96 -5.49
CA GLY A 576 9.50 -29.55 -6.65
C GLY A 576 8.23 -30.32 -6.30
N LEU A 577 7.72 -30.17 -5.07
CA LEU A 577 6.59 -30.94 -4.54
C LEU A 577 5.44 -30.02 -4.13
N GLN A 578 4.24 -30.36 -4.56
CA GLN A 578 3.00 -29.76 -4.11
C GLN A 578 2.41 -30.58 -2.97
N ILE A 579 2.41 -30.02 -1.76
CA ILE A 579 1.79 -30.61 -0.58
C ILE A 579 0.39 -29.99 -0.40
N LYS A 580 -0.64 -30.83 -0.25
CA LYS A 580 -2.02 -30.42 0.07
C LYS A 580 -2.47 -31.16 1.33
N LEU A 581 -2.99 -30.43 2.31
CA LEU A 581 -3.70 -31.02 3.45
C LEU A 581 -5.08 -31.48 2.99
N LYS A 582 -5.39 -32.76 3.19
CA LYS A 582 -6.71 -33.34 2.86
C LYS A 582 -7.60 -33.36 4.09
N ASP A 583 -7.04 -33.76 5.23
CA ASP A 583 -7.71 -33.77 6.52
C ASP A 583 -6.75 -33.24 7.58
N ALA A 584 -7.09 -32.08 8.15
CA ALA A 584 -6.27 -31.45 9.19
C ALA A 584 -6.42 -32.16 10.53
N ASP A 585 -7.59 -32.73 10.84
CA ASP A 585 -7.85 -33.35 12.13
C ASP A 585 -7.19 -34.73 12.22
N GLU A 586 -7.21 -35.49 11.12
CA GLU A 586 -6.53 -36.80 11.04
C GLU A 586 -5.03 -36.69 10.71
N GLY A 587 -4.56 -35.51 10.29
CA GLY A 587 -3.18 -35.28 9.86
C GLY A 587 -2.84 -35.93 8.50
N ILE A 588 -3.77 -35.93 7.55
CA ILE A 588 -3.59 -36.55 6.23
C ILE A 588 -3.22 -35.49 5.19
N CYS A 589 -2.12 -35.71 4.47
CA CYS A 589 -1.68 -34.86 3.36
C CYS A 589 -1.40 -35.66 2.09
N THR A 590 -1.58 -35.02 0.94
CA THR A 590 -1.23 -35.54 -0.38
C THR A 590 -0.03 -34.78 -0.94
N VAL A 591 0.93 -35.49 -1.49
CA VAL A 591 2.15 -34.95 -2.10
C VAL A 591 2.18 -35.34 -3.57
N GLN A 592 2.25 -34.33 -4.43
CA GLN A 592 2.33 -34.48 -5.88
C GLN A 592 3.61 -33.83 -6.38
N SER A 593 4.28 -34.42 -7.37
CA SER A 593 5.41 -33.77 -8.02
C SER A 593 4.96 -32.74 -9.05
N GLU A 594 5.60 -31.57 -9.06
CA GLU A 594 5.40 -30.56 -10.10
C GLU A 594 5.98 -31.00 -11.46
N TYR A 595 7.04 -31.83 -11.45
CA TYR A 595 7.69 -32.30 -12.67
C TYR A 595 6.83 -33.25 -13.50
N GLU A 596 5.89 -33.95 -12.85
CA GLU A 596 4.90 -34.80 -13.53
C GLU A 596 3.58 -34.03 -13.74
N GLY A 597 3.69 -32.75 -14.15
CA GLY A 597 2.57 -31.83 -14.35
C GLY A 597 1.45 -32.44 -15.21
N GLY A 598 0.26 -32.57 -14.61
CA GLY A 598 -0.92 -33.16 -15.26
C GLY A 598 -1.18 -34.63 -14.95
N SER A 599 -0.26 -35.33 -14.26
CA SER A 599 -0.52 -36.69 -13.77
C SER A 599 -1.41 -36.65 -12.52
N ALA A 600 -2.36 -37.58 -12.39
CA ALA A 600 -3.13 -37.79 -11.16
C ALA A 600 -2.32 -38.53 -10.07
N GLN A 601 -1.00 -38.61 -10.23
CA GLN A 601 -0.09 -39.37 -9.39
C GLN A 601 0.23 -38.58 -8.12
N GLN A 602 -0.21 -39.09 -6.97
CA GLN A 602 0.03 -38.47 -5.68
C GLN A 602 0.28 -39.52 -4.60
N PHE A 603 1.21 -39.22 -3.70
CA PHE A 603 1.44 -39.99 -2.49
C PHE A 603 0.59 -39.44 -1.35
N VAL A 604 -0.05 -40.30 -0.58
CA VAL A 604 -0.83 -39.92 0.61
C VAL A 604 -0.02 -40.28 1.84
N PHE A 605 0.19 -39.30 2.72
CA PHE A 605 0.91 -39.46 3.97
C PHE A 605 0.03 -39.09 5.17
N LYS A 606 0.32 -39.71 6.30
CA LYS A 606 -0.19 -39.33 7.61
C LYS A 606 0.95 -38.78 8.44
N TYR A 607 0.82 -37.55 8.91
CA TYR A 607 1.71 -36.99 9.92
C TYR A 607 1.01 -37.04 11.28
N PHE A 608 1.79 -37.23 12.34
CA PHE A 608 1.28 -37.28 13.70
C PHE A 608 1.68 -36.01 14.45
N TYR A 609 0.69 -35.19 14.82
CA TYR A 609 0.89 -33.93 15.55
C TYR A 609 1.83 -34.11 16.75
N GLY A 610 2.79 -33.20 16.88
CA GLY A 610 3.78 -33.21 17.97
C GLY A 610 4.87 -34.27 17.84
N THR A 611 4.89 -35.07 16.76
CA THR A 611 5.95 -36.07 16.52
C THR A 611 6.58 -35.88 15.13
N PRO A 612 7.86 -36.24 14.95
CA PRO A 612 8.51 -36.21 13.63
C PRO A 612 8.09 -37.40 12.74
N ARG A 613 7.11 -38.21 13.17
CA ARG A 613 6.72 -39.44 12.48
C ARG A 613 5.79 -39.12 11.32
N ILE A 614 6.12 -39.68 10.17
CA ILE A 614 5.32 -39.62 8.95
C ILE A 614 5.18 -41.06 8.45
N ASP A 615 3.96 -41.50 8.20
CA ASP A 615 3.67 -42.80 7.60
C ASP A 615 3.12 -42.57 6.18
N MET A 616 3.53 -43.40 5.22
CA MET A 616 2.90 -43.46 3.89
C MET A 616 1.62 -44.28 3.98
N LEU A 617 0.48 -43.68 3.65
CA LEU A 617 -0.83 -44.34 3.69
C LEU A 617 -1.17 -45.02 2.37
N ASP A 618 -1.01 -44.30 1.26
CA ASP A 618 -1.49 -44.77 -0.06
C ASP A 618 -0.75 -44.08 -1.22
N VAL A 619 -0.91 -44.64 -2.41
CA VAL A 619 -0.44 -44.09 -3.69
C VAL A 619 -1.64 -43.99 -4.63
N SER A 620 -2.16 -42.78 -4.81
CA SER A 620 -3.29 -42.51 -5.68
C SER A 620 -2.79 -42.24 -7.10
N CYS A 621 -3.14 -43.13 -8.03
CA CYS A 621 -2.79 -43.11 -9.45
C CYS A 621 -3.86 -43.88 -10.25
N GLU A 622 -3.97 -43.67 -11.56
CA GLU A 622 -4.80 -44.50 -12.45
C GLU A 622 -4.34 -45.98 -12.46
N SER A 623 -3.04 -46.23 -12.25
CA SER A 623 -2.44 -47.56 -12.08
C SER A 623 -1.46 -47.55 -10.89
N THR A 624 -1.95 -47.86 -9.69
CA THR A 624 -1.13 -47.97 -8.47
C THR A 624 0.07 -48.90 -8.66
N THR A 625 -0.10 -49.98 -9.43
CA THR A 625 0.96 -50.95 -9.75
C THR A 625 2.13 -50.37 -10.55
N GLU A 626 1.87 -49.46 -11.49
CA GLU A 626 2.94 -48.85 -12.30
C GLU A 626 3.76 -47.85 -11.49
N MET A 627 3.08 -47.01 -10.70
CA MET A 627 3.74 -46.00 -9.86
C MET A 627 4.59 -46.65 -8.78
N LEU A 628 4.07 -47.69 -8.11
CA LEU A 628 4.84 -48.47 -7.14
C LEU A 628 6.06 -49.12 -7.80
N ARG A 629 5.91 -49.69 -9.00
CA ARG A 629 7.03 -50.32 -9.72
C ARG A 629 8.10 -49.31 -10.15
N LYS A 630 7.70 -48.09 -10.54
CA LYS A 630 8.63 -47.00 -10.90
C LYS A 630 9.49 -46.61 -9.70
N TRP A 631 8.89 -46.45 -8.53
CA TRP A 631 9.55 -45.93 -7.34
C TRP A 631 10.02 -47.00 -6.35
N GLU A 632 9.71 -48.28 -6.57
CA GLU A 632 10.09 -49.42 -5.73
C GLU A 632 11.57 -49.42 -5.31
N PRO A 633 12.55 -49.15 -6.21
CA PRO A 633 13.96 -49.13 -5.81
C PRO A 633 14.27 -48.04 -4.78
N LEU A 634 13.70 -46.84 -4.93
CA LEU A 634 13.87 -45.74 -3.98
C LEU A 634 13.09 -45.99 -2.69
N MET A 635 11.87 -46.53 -2.78
CA MET A 635 11.08 -46.87 -1.60
C MET A 635 11.80 -47.91 -0.74
N LYS A 636 12.34 -48.99 -1.32
CA LYS A 636 13.14 -49.97 -0.58
C LYS A 636 14.36 -49.32 0.10
N LYS A 637 15.11 -48.51 -0.64
CA LYS A 637 16.35 -47.88 -0.14
C LYS A 637 16.12 -46.82 0.94
N TYR A 638 15.08 -46.00 0.83
CA TYR A 638 14.88 -44.84 1.71
C TYR A 638 13.79 -45.07 2.75
N ILE A 639 12.70 -45.73 2.40
CA ILE A 639 11.62 -46.06 3.34
C ILE A 639 11.91 -47.40 4.02
N GLY A 640 12.30 -48.43 3.27
CA GLY A 640 12.64 -49.75 3.82
C GLY A 640 13.89 -49.73 4.70
N ASP A 641 15.03 -49.33 4.14
CA ASP A 641 16.32 -49.43 4.84
C ASP A 641 16.57 -48.27 5.82
N ARG A 642 16.09 -47.05 5.50
CA ARG A 642 16.36 -45.83 6.29
C ARG A 642 15.15 -45.29 7.04
N ASN A 643 13.95 -45.81 6.79
CA ASN A 643 12.69 -45.30 7.34
C ASN A 643 12.54 -43.76 7.23
N SER A 644 12.99 -43.20 6.10
CA SER A 644 13.04 -41.75 5.86
C SER A 644 12.27 -41.37 4.60
N ILE A 645 11.04 -40.93 4.81
CA ILE A 645 10.17 -40.39 3.77
C ILE A 645 10.73 -39.10 3.14
N PRO A 646 11.30 -38.14 3.91
CA PRO A 646 11.91 -36.95 3.31
C PRO A 646 13.07 -37.31 2.37
N ALA A 647 13.89 -38.31 2.71
CA ALA A 647 14.97 -38.77 1.85
C ALA A 647 14.45 -39.46 0.57
N PHE A 648 13.35 -40.21 0.67
CA PHE A 648 12.67 -40.78 -0.48
C PHE A 648 12.16 -39.68 -1.44
N LEU A 649 11.44 -38.70 -0.90
CA LEU A 649 10.88 -37.59 -1.69
C LEU A 649 11.98 -36.74 -2.35
N ALA A 650 13.07 -36.44 -1.63
CA ALA A 650 14.21 -35.73 -2.20
C ALA A 650 14.89 -36.51 -3.33
N ALA A 651 15.09 -37.82 -3.15
CA ALA A 651 15.66 -38.68 -4.19
C ALA A 651 14.76 -38.77 -5.42
N MET A 652 13.44 -38.83 -5.22
CA MET A 652 12.44 -38.80 -6.28
C MET A 652 12.49 -37.49 -7.06
N THR A 653 12.51 -36.34 -6.37
CA THR A 653 12.66 -35.01 -6.97
C THR A 653 13.93 -34.93 -7.82
N LEU A 654 15.08 -35.37 -7.30
CA LEU A 654 16.35 -35.36 -8.03
C LEU A 654 16.32 -36.25 -9.28
N GLN A 655 15.68 -37.42 -9.22
CA GLN A 655 15.56 -38.29 -10.38
C GLN A 655 14.66 -37.68 -11.47
N LEU A 656 13.53 -37.08 -11.08
CA LEU A 656 12.64 -36.39 -12.02
C LEU A 656 13.30 -35.15 -12.64
N GLU A 657 14.13 -34.45 -11.88
CA GLU A 657 14.91 -33.32 -12.38
C GLU A 657 15.96 -33.76 -13.40
N GLN A 658 16.63 -34.91 -13.18
CA GLN A 658 17.58 -35.49 -14.15
C GLN A 658 16.92 -35.98 -15.43
N ASP A 659 15.70 -36.53 -15.33
CA ASP A 659 14.94 -37.03 -16.48
C ASP A 659 14.40 -35.89 -17.37
N ARG A 660 14.42 -34.65 -16.89
CA ARG A 660 13.99 -33.47 -17.64
C ARG A 660 15.14 -33.02 -18.54
N ASP A 661 14.95 -33.07 -19.86
CA ASP A 661 15.81 -32.34 -20.79
C ASP A 661 15.76 -30.86 -20.38
N PHE A 662 16.93 -30.27 -20.11
CA PHE A 662 17.07 -28.86 -19.71
C PHE A 662 16.48 -27.96 -20.81
N ASP A 663 15.22 -27.60 -20.66
CA ASP A 663 14.63 -26.51 -21.41
C ASP A 663 15.10 -25.21 -20.73
N GLU A 664 16.16 -24.62 -21.30
CA GLU A 664 16.75 -23.33 -20.90
C GLU A 664 15.70 -22.22 -20.73
N THR A 665 14.51 -22.38 -21.31
CA THR A 665 13.45 -21.38 -21.28
C THR A 665 12.51 -21.45 -20.08
N MET A 666 12.42 -22.59 -19.38
CA MET A 666 11.32 -22.76 -18.42
C MET A 666 11.66 -22.43 -16.96
N HIS A 667 12.87 -22.63 -16.42
CA HIS A 667 13.18 -22.17 -15.05
C HIS A 667 14.66 -21.86 -14.80
N GLU A 668 14.95 -20.61 -14.44
CA GLU A 668 16.24 -20.08 -13.95
C GLU A 668 16.68 -20.67 -12.58
N ARG A 669 16.50 -21.97 -12.33
CA ARG A 669 16.87 -22.59 -11.04
C ARG A 669 18.38 -22.72 -10.83
N THR A 670 19.20 -22.66 -11.89
CA THR A 670 20.65 -22.77 -11.73
C THR A 670 21.31 -21.51 -11.16
N HIS A 671 20.62 -20.36 -11.08
CA HIS A 671 21.23 -19.16 -10.51
C HIS A 671 21.23 -19.09 -8.98
N THR A 672 20.42 -19.88 -8.27
CA THR A 672 20.43 -19.85 -6.79
C THR A 672 21.54 -20.69 -6.15
N PHE A 673 22.17 -21.63 -6.87
CA PHE A 673 23.34 -22.34 -6.33
C PHE A 673 24.66 -21.59 -6.53
N SER A 674 24.74 -20.65 -7.48
CA SER A 674 25.95 -19.84 -7.68
C SER A 674 26.15 -18.77 -6.61
N VAL A 675 25.11 -18.36 -5.87
CA VAL A 675 25.22 -17.28 -4.88
C VAL A 675 25.77 -17.75 -3.52
N LEU A 676 25.99 -19.06 -3.31
CA LEU A 676 26.56 -19.57 -2.05
C LEU A 676 28.04 -19.97 -2.13
N HIS A 677 28.72 -19.72 -3.26
CA HIS A 677 30.15 -19.99 -3.41
C HIS A 677 30.99 -18.82 -3.91
N GLU A 678 30.46 -17.59 -3.82
CA GLU A 678 31.27 -16.37 -3.92
C GLU A 678 31.06 -15.56 -2.64
N ASP A 679 31.73 -16.01 -1.57
CA ASP A 679 32.34 -15.17 -0.51
C ASP A 679 33.19 -16.05 0.45
#